data_AF-A0A0A0JMB3-F1
#
_entry.id   AF-A0A0A0JMB3-F1
#
_cell.length_a   1.000
_cell.length_b   1.000
_cell.length_c   1.000
_cell.angle_alpha   90.00
_cell.angle_beta   90.00
_cell.angle_gamma   90.00
#
_symmetry.space_group_name_H-M   'P 1'
#
loop_
_entity.id
_entity.type
_entity.pdbx_description
1 polymer ?
#
loop_
_entity_poly.entity_id
_entity_poly.type
_entity_poly.pdbx_seq_one_letter_code
_entity_poly.pdbx_strand_id
1 'polypeptide(L)'
;MITDEPLERVGSIKVKLGLLVGATCIVAALFATIGDRAGMPLWLTLPVTVAAALLVTQWLARGMTAPLREMTQAASRMAAGDYGQRVSTASTDEVGELSRAFNAMASDLADADRQRRQLIATVSHELRTPLTAQRALLENLVDGVVQPDDAALRGALVQSERLSDLVGDLLDLSRIDAGVAPLRLEEVSVGEVLARAVREAELGSRPVTHVCRVLPEDLRVTADPARLAQLVANLLDNAARHSPAHGEIRLTATEFDDERWALEVSDDGPGIPADKAADVFRRFGTGDDSGGGTGLGLAIASWVCELHGGSIHVLPTPDCGRGARLRAVLPRHTTAHASVTAASESAPAGTPISSSTPSAARLPQPTREVTMTTTPAPPPAAAKPPGRATDTVTAVACPDVPPFTDQLFGRFWPESGLGPQPMLLIGALGLGLLASITLPDRRIGLAAGLVALLAAALILKSWRSPWTPWAMGCVAIGVGLASMTFLRAAEWIAVLSAMLAALLLATTVTRARSFVSIPLSAMSWVLAGLRGLPLLGRTLTATSKMPLLWPVLRTAAIASIGLVLFGGLFASGDAIFGSWAQSIVPDLRWDNIIARIFVFVFVAGVALAGAYLALNPPKIADLDVPRGAAVRHRWEWLVPLGVVIALFAAFLVAQATAMWGGHEYLRETTGLTYAEYVHQGFGQLTTATFLTLVVVGIATRKASQETASDRLVLRVALLTLCTLTLAVVASALYRMSLYQEAYGYTVLRVFVDGFELWLGLLIVFMMVAVVRLKGTWVPRAALLSGALFFLGFGLMNPDGWVATQNIERFHATGKLDTAYLDRLGVDATPAIIKGLDAKQAACVLSWDMERSHDLTDDVLEWNLGRSRAFGAAEGIDLQRDASFCSSFGGDVGSRTD
;
A
#
# COMPACT_ATOMS: atom_id res chain seq x y z
N MET A 1 -28.39 5.54 -11.68
CA MET A 1 -27.46 6.32 -10.83
C MET A 1 -26.99 5.42 -9.71
N ILE A 2 -25.85 4.78 -9.87
CA ILE A 2 -25.17 4.04 -8.80
C ILE A 2 -24.23 5.08 -8.19
N THR A 3 -24.50 5.51 -6.96
CA THR A 3 -23.62 6.45 -6.25
C THR A 3 -22.27 5.78 -6.02
N ASP A 4 -21.18 6.42 -6.44
CA ASP A 4 -19.81 5.87 -6.33
C ASP A 4 -19.33 5.70 -4.88
N GLU A 5 -20.10 6.15 -3.89
CA GLU A 5 -19.79 6.03 -2.47
C GLU A 5 -20.92 5.33 -1.69
N PRO A 6 -20.82 4.00 -1.45
CA PRO A 6 -21.93 3.22 -0.88
C PRO A 6 -22.24 3.52 0.60
N LEU A 7 -21.39 4.28 1.29
CA LEU A 7 -21.48 4.56 2.73
C LEU A 7 -21.64 6.04 3.06
N GLU A 8 -21.93 6.89 2.07
CA GLU A 8 -21.97 8.34 2.24
C GLU A 8 -22.98 8.79 3.33
N ARG A 9 -24.09 8.07 3.48
CA ARG A 9 -25.15 8.39 4.46
C ARG A 9 -24.86 7.97 5.91
N VAL A 10 -23.77 7.25 6.16
CA VAL A 10 -23.45 6.75 7.50
C VAL A 10 -22.64 7.81 8.25
N GLY A 11 -23.21 8.38 9.32
CA GLY A 11 -22.62 9.51 10.05
C GLY A 11 -21.51 9.17 11.05
N SER A 12 -21.02 7.92 11.12
CA SER A 12 -19.85 7.58 11.95
C SER A 12 -18.92 6.59 11.27
N ILE A 13 -17.63 6.90 11.32
CA ILE A 13 -16.56 6.09 10.76
C ILE A 13 -16.46 4.72 11.45
N LYS A 14 -16.78 4.64 12.75
CA LYS A 14 -16.84 3.36 13.49
C LYS A 14 -17.93 2.46 12.94
N VAL A 15 -19.09 3.03 12.59
CA VAL A 15 -20.21 2.29 11.99
C VAL A 15 -19.86 1.85 10.57
N LYS A 16 -19.21 2.70 9.77
CA LYS A 16 -18.70 2.33 8.44
C LYS A 16 -17.72 1.15 8.52
N LEU A 17 -16.78 1.19 9.48
CA LEU A 17 -15.82 0.11 9.71
C LEU A 17 -16.52 -1.18 10.16
N GLY A 18 -17.52 -1.07 11.05
CA GLY A 18 -18.34 -2.20 11.48
C GLY A 18 -19.13 -2.84 10.33
N LEU A 19 -19.72 -2.02 9.46
CA LEU A 19 -20.50 -2.48 8.30
C LEU A 19 -19.59 -3.09 7.22
N LEU A 20 -18.39 -2.54 7.03
CA LEU A 20 -17.33 -3.14 6.22
C LEU A 20 -16.97 -4.55 6.70
N VAL A 21 -16.64 -4.70 8.00
CA VAL A 21 -16.27 -6.00 8.59
C VAL A 21 -17.45 -6.97 8.51
N GLY A 22 -18.66 -6.52 8.83
CA GLY A 22 -19.89 -7.32 8.75
C GLY A 22 -20.17 -7.82 7.34
N ALA A 23 -20.18 -6.94 6.33
CA ALA A 23 -20.39 -7.31 4.93
C ALA A 23 -19.32 -8.29 4.44
N THR A 24 -18.05 -8.08 4.83
CA THR A 24 -16.94 -8.96 4.47
C THR A 24 -17.11 -10.35 5.07
N CYS A 25 -17.50 -10.44 6.35
CA CYS A 25 -17.77 -11.72 7.02
C CYS A 25 -18.97 -12.45 6.39
N ILE A 26 -20.05 -11.73 6.08
CA ILE A 26 -21.25 -12.29 5.44
C ILE A 26 -20.90 -12.86 4.06
N VAL A 27 -20.16 -12.10 3.25
CA VAL A 27 -19.71 -12.55 1.93
C VAL A 27 -18.81 -13.77 2.06
N ALA A 28 -17.85 -13.77 2.99
CA ALA A 28 -16.97 -14.90 3.19
C ALA A 28 -17.74 -16.17 3.61
N ALA A 29 -18.69 -16.04 4.54
CA ALA A 29 -19.55 -17.13 4.98
C ALA A 29 -20.47 -17.62 3.85
N LEU A 30 -21.03 -16.72 3.04
CA LEU A 30 -21.87 -17.07 1.89
C LEU A 30 -21.09 -17.89 0.86
N PHE A 31 -19.90 -17.43 0.45
CA PHE A 31 -19.08 -18.15 -0.52
C PHE A 31 -18.54 -19.48 0.02
N ALA A 32 -18.19 -19.55 1.30
CA ALA A 32 -17.79 -20.80 1.94
C ALA A 32 -18.94 -21.81 1.98
N THR A 33 -20.15 -21.38 2.36
CA THR A 33 -21.33 -22.26 2.42
C THR A 33 -21.83 -22.69 1.05
N ILE A 34 -21.75 -21.81 0.04
CA ILE A 34 -22.04 -22.18 -1.36
C ILE A 34 -21.03 -23.21 -1.84
N GLY A 35 -19.73 -23.00 -1.56
CA GLY A 35 -18.67 -23.93 -1.94
C GLY A 35 -18.87 -25.32 -1.34
N ASP A 36 -19.19 -25.38 -0.04
CA ASP A 36 -19.46 -26.63 0.67
C ASP A 36 -20.70 -27.36 0.10
N ARG A 37 -21.81 -26.64 -0.12
CA ARG A 37 -23.03 -27.23 -0.71
C ARG A 37 -22.87 -27.66 -2.16
N ALA A 38 -21.98 -27.02 -2.92
CA ALA A 38 -21.67 -27.38 -4.29
C ALA A 38 -20.69 -28.57 -4.39
N GLY A 39 -20.26 -29.16 -3.26
CA GLY A 39 -19.28 -30.25 -3.25
C GLY A 39 -17.89 -29.82 -3.74
N MET A 40 -17.60 -28.51 -3.76
CA MET A 40 -16.35 -27.98 -4.27
C MET A 40 -15.23 -28.21 -3.25
N PRO A 41 -14.07 -28.74 -3.66
CA PRO A 41 -13.00 -29.03 -2.72
C PRO A 41 -12.40 -27.75 -2.13
N LEU A 42 -11.95 -27.83 -0.88
CA LEU A 42 -11.54 -26.68 -0.04
C LEU A 42 -10.49 -25.76 -0.70
N TRP A 43 -9.59 -26.33 -1.50
CA TRP A 43 -8.53 -25.59 -2.18
C TRP A 43 -9.04 -24.67 -3.30
N LEU A 44 -10.25 -24.91 -3.84
CA LEU A 44 -10.94 -24.04 -4.80
C LEU A 44 -11.80 -22.99 -4.10
N THR A 45 -12.48 -23.36 -3.02
CA THR A 45 -13.42 -22.47 -2.32
C THR A 45 -12.69 -21.39 -1.52
N LEU A 46 -11.57 -21.73 -0.89
CA LEU A 46 -10.83 -20.82 -0.01
C LEU A 46 -10.27 -19.58 -0.75
N PRO A 47 -9.59 -19.69 -1.91
CA PRO A 47 -9.13 -18.52 -2.66
C PRO A 47 -10.27 -17.59 -3.10
N VAL A 48 -11.43 -18.15 -3.46
CA VAL A 48 -12.58 -17.37 -3.95
C VAL A 48 -13.32 -16.67 -2.82
N THR A 49 -13.50 -17.33 -1.69
CA THR A 49 -13.98 -16.69 -0.47
C THR A 49 -13.12 -15.49 -0.10
N VAL A 50 -11.79 -15.64 -0.16
CA VAL A 50 -10.85 -14.54 0.08
C VAL A 50 -10.96 -13.44 -0.99
N ALA A 51 -11.02 -13.79 -2.28
CA ALA A 51 -11.11 -12.82 -3.36
C ALA A 51 -12.41 -12.01 -3.31
N ALA A 52 -13.55 -12.66 -3.04
CA ALA A 52 -14.86 -12.02 -2.90
C ALA A 52 -14.88 -11.08 -1.68
N ALA A 53 -14.35 -11.54 -0.54
CA ALA A 53 -14.18 -10.72 0.65
C ALA A 53 -13.33 -9.48 0.39
N LEU A 54 -12.19 -9.62 -0.30
CA LEU A 54 -11.31 -8.51 -0.66
C LEU A 54 -11.97 -7.53 -1.64
N LEU A 55 -12.72 -8.02 -2.64
CA LEU A 55 -13.45 -7.17 -3.59
C LEU A 55 -14.49 -6.30 -2.89
N VAL A 56 -15.29 -6.90 -2.02
CA VAL A 56 -16.32 -6.19 -1.24
C VAL A 56 -15.65 -5.21 -0.28
N THR A 57 -14.58 -5.63 0.39
CA THR A 57 -13.79 -4.75 1.27
C THR A 57 -13.30 -3.53 0.50
N GLN A 58 -12.68 -3.73 -0.66
CA GLN A 58 -12.14 -2.64 -1.47
C GLN A 58 -13.23 -1.72 -2.03
N TRP A 59 -14.39 -2.27 -2.40
CA TRP A 59 -15.52 -1.48 -2.88
C TRP A 59 -16.09 -0.58 -1.78
N LEU A 60 -16.28 -1.11 -0.56
CA LEU A 60 -16.76 -0.31 0.58
C LEU A 60 -15.70 0.68 1.10
N ALA A 61 -14.42 0.28 1.12
CA ALA A 61 -13.34 1.11 1.66
C ALA A 61 -12.99 2.34 0.79
N ARG A 62 -13.33 2.32 -0.51
CA ARG A 62 -13.11 3.48 -1.41
C ARG A 62 -13.77 4.75 -0.89
N GLY A 63 -15.03 4.66 -0.44
CA GLY A 63 -15.78 5.82 0.08
C GLY A 63 -15.26 6.37 1.42
N MET A 64 -14.36 5.67 2.11
CA MET A 64 -13.72 6.15 3.34
C MET A 64 -12.33 6.75 3.09
N THR A 65 -11.62 6.24 2.08
CA THR A 65 -10.20 6.55 1.85
C THR A 65 -9.98 7.67 0.85
N ALA A 66 -10.91 7.88 -0.10
CA ALA A 66 -10.81 8.96 -1.07
C ALA A 66 -10.76 10.37 -0.43
N PRO A 67 -11.64 10.73 0.52
CA PRO A 67 -11.64 12.08 1.12
C PRO A 67 -10.34 12.39 1.89
N LEU A 68 -9.79 11.41 2.62
CA LEU A 68 -8.53 11.58 3.35
C LEU A 68 -7.34 11.82 2.42
N ARG A 69 -7.34 11.20 1.24
CA ARG A 69 -6.29 11.40 0.22
C ARG A 69 -6.40 12.78 -0.42
N GLU A 70 -7.61 13.26 -0.69
CA GLU A 70 -7.85 14.62 -1.15
C GLU A 70 -7.35 15.65 -0.13
N MET A 71 -7.66 15.46 1.17
CA MET A 71 -7.16 16.33 2.24
C MET A 71 -5.65 16.36 2.30
N THR A 72 -4.99 15.19 2.21
CA THR A 72 -3.52 15.12 2.23
C THR A 72 -2.90 15.89 1.06
N GLN A 73 -3.50 15.78 -0.13
CA GLN A 73 -3.05 16.53 -1.30
C GLN A 73 -3.28 18.04 -1.13
N ALA A 74 -4.46 18.45 -0.64
CA ALA A 74 -4.77 19.84 -0.38
C ALA A 74 -3.80 20.45 0.64
N ALA A 75 -3.49 19.74 1.73
CA ALA A 75 -2.51 20.17 2.73
C ALA A 75 -1.10 20.34 2.13
N SER A 76 -0.66 19.42 1.27
CA SER A 76 0.66 19.52 0.62
C SER A 76 0.79 20.72 -0.31
N ARG A 77 -0.30 21.11 -0.99
CA ARG A 77 -0.32 22.31 -1.86
C ARG A 77 -0.45 23.59 -1.04
N MET A 78 -1.18 23.56 0.06
CA MET A 78 -1.24 24.65 1.02
C MET A 78 0.15 24.97 1.58
N ALA A 79 0.97 23.95 1.86
CA ALA A 79 2.37 24.12 2.26
C ALA A 79 3.24 24.78 1.16
N ALA A 80 2.82 24.72 -0.10
CA ALA A 80 3.44 25.42 -1.22
C ALA A 80 2.87 26.83 -1.47
N GLY A 81 1.93 27.30 -0.62
CA GLY A 81 1.36 28.65 -0.67
C GLY A 81 0.04 28.78 -1.44
N ASP A 82 -0.58 27.67 -1.87
CA ASP A 82 -1.88 27.69 -2.53
C ASP A 82 -3.03 27.49 -1.52
N TYR A 83 -3.58 28.60 -1.03
CA TYR A 83 -4.66 28.65 -0.04
C TYR A 83 -6.09 28.63 -0.67
N GLY A 84 -6.18 28.63 -2.01
CA GLY A 84 -7.44 28.74 -2.73
C GLY A 84 -8.23 27.43 -2.81
N GLN A 85 -7.58 26.30 -2.57
CA GLN A 85 -8.21 24.99 -2.73
C GLN A 85 -9.18 24.68 -1.57
N ARG A 86 -10.29 24.03 -1.90
CA ARG A 86 -11.30 23.54 -0.94
C ARG A 86 -11.47 22.05 -1.09
N VAL A 87 -11.67 21.36 0.02
CA VAL A 87 -11.94 19.91 0.06
C VAL A 87 -13.45 19.67 0.18
N SER A 88 -13.94 18.57 -0.42
CA SER A 88 -15.35 18.19 -0.36
C SER A 88 -15.84 17.99 1.09
N THR A 89 -17.03 18.51 1.38
CA THR A 89 -17.73 18.38 2.66
C THR A 89 -18.97 17.48 2.57
N ALA A 90 -19.04 16.60 1.56
CA ALA A 90 -20.21 15.76 1.32
C ALA A 90 -20.49 14.77 2.46
N SER A 91 -19.45 14.33 3.18
CA SER A 91 -19.62 13.41 4.30
C SER A 91 -20.21 14.08 5.54
N THR A 92 -21.07 13.35 6.25
CA THR A 92 -21.67 13.76 7.52
C THR A 92 -20.98 13.14 8.74
N ASP A 93 -19.90 12.38 8.52
CA ASP A 93 -19.12 11.72 9.55
C ASP A 93 -17.98 12.60 10.10
N GLU A 94 -17.13 12.01 10.94
CA GLU A 94 -15.97 12.65 11.54
C GLU A 94 -14.96 13.17 10.48
N VAL A 95 -14.92 12.56 9.28
CA VAL A 95 -14.11 13.04 8.16
C VAL A 95 -14.72 14.29 7.54
N GLY A 96 -16.05 14.36 7.45
CA GLY A 96 -16.77 15.56 7.06
C GLY A 96 -16.55 16.74 8.00
N GLU A 97 -16.48 16.49 9.30
CA GLU A 97 -16.12 17.49 10.31
C GLU A 97 -14.68 18.00 10.12
N LEU A 98 -13.74 17.08 9.88
CA LEU A 98 -12.36 17.43 9.58
C LEU A 98 -12.24 18.26 8.28
N SER A 99 -12.99 17.93 7.23
CA SER A 99 -13.04 18.73 5.98
C SER A 99 -13.54 20.16 6.24
N ARG A 100 -14.55 20.34 7.11
CA ARG A 100 -15.05 21.66 7.49
C ARG A 100 -13.98 22.47 8.25
N ALA A 101 -13.35 21.85 9.25
CA ALA A 101 -12.28 22.48 10.01
C ALA A 101 -11.08 22.87 9.12
N PHE A 102 -10.70 22.01 8.18
CA PHE A 102 -9.64 22.28 7.21
C PHE A 102 -9.99 23.46 6.29
N ASN A 103 -11.21 23.51 5.76
CA ASN A 103 -11.65 24.61 4.89
C ASN A 103 -11.72 25.96 5.63
N ALA A 104 -12.09 25.95 6.91
CA ALA A 104 -12.05 27.16 7.75
C ALA A 104 -10.62 27.70 7.90
N MET A 105 -9.68 26.84 8.32
CA MET A 105 -8.26 27.18 8.42
C MET A 105 -7.67 27.69 7.09
N ALA A 106 -8.03 27.04 5.98
CA ALA A 106 -7.61 27.47 4.64
C ALA A 106 -8.14 28.87 4.28
N SER A 107 -9.33 29.24 4.76
CA SER A 107 -9.88 30.58 4.57
C SER A 107 -9.11 31.62 5.38
N ASP A 108 -8.91 31.37 6.67
CA ASP A 108 -8.20 32.28 7.58
C ASP A 108 -6.78 32.59 7.07
N LEU A 109 -6.09 31.56 6.57
CA LEU A 109 -4.74 31.71 6.02
C LEU A 109 -4.73 32.49 4.70
N ALA A 110 -5.75 32.28 3.85
CA ALA A 110 -5.91 33.05 2.62
C ALA A 110 -6.21 34.53 2.90
N ASP A 111 -7.00 34.82 3.94
CA ASP A 111 -7.30 36.18 4.39
C ASP A 111 -6.05 36.88 4.94
N ALA A 112 -5.28 36.22 5.80
CA ALA A 112 -4.03 36.74 6.33
C ALA A 112 -3.00 37.05 5.21
N ASP A 113 -2.87 36.16 4.22
CA ASP A 113 -1.97 36.39 3.08
C ASP A 113 -2.43 37.56 2.19
N ARG A 114 -3.74 37.70 1.97
CA ARG A 114 -4.30 38.87 1.26
C ARG A 114 -3.99 40.18 1.98
N GLN A 115 -4.23 40.25 3.29
CA GLN A 115 -3.96 41.43 4.10
C GLN A 115 -2.47 41.81 4.06
N ARG A 116 -1.57 40.83 4.22
CA ARG A 116 -0.12 41.04 4.10
C ARG A 116 0.28 41.61 2.75
N ARG A 117 -0.24 41.06 1.64
CA ARG A 117 0.06 41.55 0.28
C ARG A 117 -0.45 42.96 0.06
N GLN A 118 -1.65 43.26 0.54
CA GLN A 118 -2.24 44.60 0.46
C GLN A 118 -1.40 45.63 1.22
N LEU A 119 -0.92 45.29 2.43
CA LEU A 119 -0.02 46.14 3.19
C LEU A 119 1.27 46.44 2.41
N ILE A 120 1.93 45.41 1.87
CA ILE A 120 3.17 45.58 1.08
C ILE A 120 2.92 46.47 -0.14
N ALA A 121 1.79 46.29 -0.83
CA ALA A 121 1.43 47.07 -2.00
C ALA A 121 1.21 48.56 -1.64
N THR A 122 0.44 48.84 -0.59
CA THR A 122 0.18 50.22 -0.14
C THR A 122 1.46 50.90 0.35
N VAL A 123 2.27 50.24 1.18
CA VAL A 123 3.56 50.79 1.64
C VAL A 123 4.48 51.12 0.47
N SER A 124 4.54 50.23 -0.52
CA SER A 124 5.35 50.46 -1.72
C SER A 124 4.87 51.66 -2.53
N HIS A 125 3.56 51.91 -2.56
CA HIS A 125 2.97 53.04 -3.27
C HIS A 125 3.26 54.37 -2.56
N GLU A 126 3.02 54.42 -1.24
CA GLU A 126 3.23 55.63 -0.43
C GLU A 126 4.69 56.06 -0.35
N LEU A 127 5.65 55.12 -0.40
CA LEU A 127 7.08 55.45 -0.44
C LEU A 127 7.55 55.89 -1.84
N ARG A 128 6.98 55.33 -2.91
CA ARG A 128 7.43 55.59 -4.28
C ARG A 128 7.14 57.02 -4.72
N THR A 129 5.97 57.55 -4.38
CA THR A 129 5.53 58.89 -4.79
C THR A 129 6.50 60.00 -4.32
N PRO A 130 6.80 60.15 -3.01
CA PRO A 130 7.75 61.14 -2.53
C PRO A 130 9.18 60.89 -3.01
N LEU A 131 9.61 59.62 -3.10
CA LEU A 131 10.95 59.29 -3.61
C LEU A 131 11.12 59.70 -5.08
N THR A 132 10.08 59.52 -5.90
CA THR A 132 10.09 59.93 -7.32
C THR A 132 10.13 61.46 -7.43
N ALA A 133 9.38 62.16 -6.59
CA ALA A 133 9.39 63.62 -6.56
C ALA A 133 10.75 64.18 -6.11
N GLN A 134 11.36 63.60 -5.08
CA GLN A 134 12.71 63.99 -4.62
C GLN A 134 13.76 63.72 -5.70
N ARG A 135 13.68 62.56 -6.37
CA ARG A 135 14.57 62.22 -7.47
C ARG A 135 14.44 63.21 -8.63
N ALA A 136 13.21 63.52 -9.06
CA ALA A 136 12.97 64.48 -10.13
C ALA A 136 13.49 65.89 -9.80
N LEU A 137 13.34 66.34 -8.56
CA LEU A 137 13.89 67.61 -8.10
C LEU A 137 15.42 67.62 -8.17
N LEU A 138 16.07 66.55 -7.68
CA LEU A 138 17.53 66.41 -7.70
C LEU A 138 18.08 66.26 -9.12
N GLU A 139 17.41 65.52 -10.00
CA GLU A 139 17.77 65.40 -11.42
C GLU A 139 17.67 66.77 -12.13
N ASN A 140 16.59 67.53 -11.91
CA ASN A 140 16.45 68.89 -12.46
C ASN A 140 17.54 69.86 -11.97
N LEU A 141 18.00 69.71 -10.73
CA LEU A 141 19.11 70.49 -10.16
C LEU A 141 20.44 70.10 -10.81
N VAL A 142 20.68 68.81 -11.05
CA VAL A 142 21.90 68.30 -11.68
C VAL A 142 21.96 68.67 -13.17
N ASP A 143 20.84 68.59 -13.87
CA ASP A 143 20.72 68.90 -15.30
C ASP A 143 20.71 70.43 -15.59
N GLY A 144 20.72 71.26 -14.53
CA GLY A 144 20.70 72.73 -14.63
C GLY A 144 19.37 73.31 -15.07
N VAL A 145 18.30 72.50 -15.09
CA VAL A 145 16.92 72.94 -15.38
C VAL A 145 16.38 73.79 -14.23
N VAL A 146 16.76 73.46 -12.99
CA VAL A 146 16.51 74.25 -11.77
C VAL A 146 17.84 74.73 -11.22
N GLN A 147 17.96 76.01 -10.89
CA GLN A 147 19.16 76.55 -10.26
C GLN A 147 19.23 76.08 -8.79
N PRO A 148 20.40 75.67 -8.27
CA PRO A 148 20.57 75.34 -6.86
C PRO A 148 20.57 76.60 -6.01
N ASP A 149 19.38 77.19 -5.85
CA ASP A 149 19.12 78.30 -4.94
C ASP A 149 18.64 77.79 -3.57
N ASP A 150 18.57 78.72 -2.62
CA ASP A 150 18.14 78.43 -1.26
C ASP A 150 16.71 77.85 -1.20
N ALA A 151 15.86 78.17 -2.17
CA ALA A 151 14.48 77.68 -2.23
C ALA A 151 14.44 76.20 -2.68
N ALA A 152 15.20 75.82 -3.70
CA ALA A 152 15.27 74.45 -4.19
C ALA A 152 15.93 73.49 -3.18
N LEU A 153 17.00 73.93 -2.50
CA LEU A 153 17.66 73.16 -1.45
C LEU A 153 16.76 72.95 -0.22
N ARG A 154 16.03 73.99 0.21
CA ARG A 154 15.01 73.86 1.27
C ARG A 154 13.85 72.97 0.83
N GLY A 155 13.44 73.05 -0.44
CA GLY A 155 12.44 72.15 -1.01
C GLY A 155 12.87 70.68 -0.94
N ALA A 156 14.12 70.37 -1.28
CA ALA A 156 14.67 69.02 -1.18
C ALA A 156 14.77 68.53 0.27
N LEU A 157 15.15 69.41 1.20
CA LEU A 157 15.22 69.09 2.63
C LEU A 157 13.83 68.76 3.20
N VAL A 158 12.82 69.60 2.92
CA VAL A 158 11.44 69.38 3.35
C VAL A 158 10.87 68.06 2.80
N GLN A 159 11.22 67.67 1.56
CA GLN A 159 10.82 66.36 1.03
C GLN A 159 11.53 65.19 1.73
N SER A 160 12.80 65.35 2.12
CA SER A 160 13.56 64.33 2.87
C SER A 160 13.04 64.17 4.30
N GLU A 161 12.67 65.26 4.96
CA GLU A 161 12.04 65.25 6.28
C GLU A 161 10.70 64.53 6.23
N ARG A 162 9.84 64.85 5.24
CA ARG A 162 8.56 64.14 5.02
C ARG A 162 8.72 62.64 4.81
N LEU A 163 9.74 62.21 4.07
CA LEU A 163 10.04 60.79 3.89
C LEU A 163 10.49 60.13 5.20
N SER A 164 11.26 60.85 6.02
CA SER A 164 11.71 60.36 7.32
C SER A 164 10.54 60.19 8.29
N ASP A 165 9.60 61.14 8.28
CA ASP A 165 8.37 61.07 9.07
C ASP A 165 7.49 59.89 8.64
N LEU A 166 7.28 59.71 7.33
CA LEU A 166 6.51 58.58 6.79
C LEU A 166 7.13 57.22 7.15
N VAL A 167 8.46 57.10 7.09
CA VAL A 167 9.17 55.88 7.53
C VAL A 167 9.04 55.68 9.03
N GLY A 168 9.11 56.75 9.82
CA GLY A 168 8.86 56.75 11.26
C GLY A 168 7.48 56.20 11.59
N ASP A 169 6.44 56.74 10.95
CA ASP A 169 5.04 56.31 11.10
C ASP A 169 4.85 54.83 10.73
N LEU A 170 5.51 54.36 9.65
CA LEU A 170 5.47 52.96 9.23
C LEU A 170 6.18 52.02 10.23
N LEU A 171 7.27 52.46 10.84
CA LEU A 171 7.98 51.68 11.87
C LEU A 171 7.20 51.63 13.18
N ASP A 172 6.56 52.74 13.58
CA ASP A 172 5.62 52.74 14.69
C ASP A 172 4.48 51.76 14.39
N LEU A 173 3.89 51.78 13.19
CA LEU A 173 2.86 50.83 12.76
C LEU A 173 3.30 49.36 12.82
N SER A 174 4.52 49.04 12.38
CA SER A 174 5.05 47.67 12.45
C SER A 174 5.26 47.20 13.90
N ARG A 175 5.58 48.10 14.83
CA ARG A 175 5.70 47.77 16.26
C ARG A 175 4.34 47.50 16.90
N ILE A 176 3.29 48.16 16.39
CA ILE A 176 1.89 47.91 16.76
C ILE A 176 1.46 46.50 16.38
N ASP A 177 1.67 46.10 15.12
CA ASP A 177 1.27 44.76 14.62
C ASP A 177 2.00 43.61 15.34
N ALA A 178 3.19 43.88 15.86
CA ALA A 178 3.97 42.91 16.64
C ALA A 178 3.57 42.86 18.13
N GLY A 179 2.77 43.81 18.63
CA GLY A 179 2.35 43.87 20.03
C GLY A 179 3.46 44.21 21.04
N VAL A 180 4.55 44.86 20.61
CA VAL A 180 5.82 44.97 21.38
C VAL A 180 6.11 46.39 21.89
N ALA A 181 5.10 47.25 22.09
CA ALA A 181 5.32 48.61 22.59
C ALA A 181 4.93 48.73 24.08
N PRO A 182 5.84 48.49 25.05
CA PRO A 182 5.55 48.74 26.45
C PRO A 182 5.41 50.26 26.71
N LEU A 183 4.37 50.66 27.44
CA LEU A 183 4.18 52.05 27.90
C LEU A 183 5.18 52.38 29.02
N ARG A 184 5.81 53.56 28.93
CA ARG A 184 6.59 54.11 30.05
C ARG A 184 5.72 55.07 30.85
N LEU A 185 4.95 54.50 31.78
CA LEU A 185 4.00 55.24 32.59
C LEU A 185 4.72 56.13 33.63
N GLU A 186 4.45 57.43 33.58
CA GLU A 186 4.94 58.44 34.51
C GLU A 186 3.77 59.34 34.96
N GLU A 187 3.93 60.07 36.07
CA GLU A 187 3.00 61.14 36.42
C GLU A 187 3.24 62.35 35.53
N VAL A 188 2.23 62.72 34.74
CA VAL A 188 2.33 63.76 33.71
C VAL A 188 1.34 64.88 34.02
N SER A 189 1.81 66.13 34.02
CA SER A 189 0.94 67.31 34.01
C SER A 189 0.38 67.50 32.60
N VAL A 190 -0.94 67.38 32.44
CA VAL A 190 -1.60 67.55 31.13
C VAL A 190 -1.40 68.98 30.61
N GLY A 191 -1.43 69.96 31.51
CA GLY A 191 -1.16 71.37 31.19
C GLY A 191 0.21 71.60 30.57
N GLU A 192 1.27 70.97 31.10
CA GLU A 192 2.62 71.10 30.56
C GLU A 192 2.77 70.47 29.17
N VAL A 193 2.14 69.30 28.95
CA VAL A 193 2.16 68.61 27.66
C VAL A 193 1.44 69.42 26.58
N LEU A 194 0.24 69.92 26.88
CA LEU A 194 -0.53 70.74 25.94
C LEU A 194 0.16 72.06 25.65
N ALA A 195 0.68 72.75 26.68
CA ALA A 195 1.40 74.01 26.49
C ALA A 195 2.68 73.81 25.65
N ARG A 196 3.39 72.68 25.82
CA ARG A 196 4.54 72.33 24.99
C ARG A 196 4.13 72.06 23.55
N ALA A 197 3.10 71.25 23.33
CA ALA A 197 2.63 70.93 21.99
C ALA A 197 2.10 72.16 21.23
N VAL A 198 1.44 73.10 21.92
CA VAL A 198 1.00 74.37 21.34
C VAL A 198 2.20 75.24 20.95
N ARG A 199 3.23 75.38 21.82
CA ARG A 199 4.46 76.11 21.46
C ARG A 199 5.17 75.49 20.25
N GLU A 200 5.18 74.16 20.14
CA GLU A 200 5.73 73.45 19.00
C GLU A 200 4.89 73.66 17.73
N ALA A 201 3.55 73.67 17.84
CA ALA A 201 2.65 73.96 16.72
C ALA A 201 2.74 75.42 16.24
N GLU A 202 2.94 76.39 17.15
CA GLU A 202 3.12 77.81 16.85
C GLU A 202 4.43 78.10 16.09
N LEU A 203 5.43 77.23 16.22
CA LEU A 203 6.66 77.29 15.41
C LEU A 203 6.42 76.81 13.96
N GLY A 204 5.31 76.12 13.72
CA GLY A 204 4.85 75.69 12.39
C GLY A 204 4.36 76.85 11.54
N SER A 205 4.66 76.82 10.24
CA SER A 205 4.54 77.95 9.31
C SER A 205 3.10 78.40 8.94
N ARG A 206 2.06 78.04 9.71
CA ARG A 206 0.65 78.32 9.39
C ARG A 206 0.04 79.35 10.37
N PRO A 207 -0.62 80.42 9.88
CA PRO A 207 -1.18 81.45 10.75
C PRO A 207 -2.52 81.00 11.34
N VAL A 208 -2.52 80.17 12.38
CA VAL A 208 -3.71 79.75 13.15
C VAL A 208 -3.58 80.19 14.61
N THR A 209 -4.71 80.48 15.26
CA THR A 209 -4.73 80.90 16.68
C THR A 209 -5.04 79.69 17.55
N HIS A 210 -4.16 79.36 18.50
CA HIS A 210 -4.38 78.25 19.43
C HIS A 210 -5.00 78.75 20.74
N VAL A 211 -6.13 78.17 21.13
CA VAL A 211 -6.79 78.43 22.43
C VAL A 211 -6.74 77.16 23.26
N CYS A 212 -5.86 77.12 24.26
CA CYS A 212 -5.70 75.98 25.16
C CYS A 212 -6.37 76.24 26.50
N ARG A 213 -7.22 75.32 26.97
CA ARG A 213 -7.84 75.33 28.29
C ARG A 213 -7.69 73.96 28.96
N VAL A 214 -7.30 73.96 30.23
CA VAL A 214 -7.18 72.75 31.04
C VAL A 214 -8.00 72.94 32.31
N LEU A 215 -8.90 72.01 32.60
CA LEU A 215 -9.88 72.09 33.67
C LEU A 215 -9.92 70.76 34.43
N PRO A 216 -9.49 70.70 35.70
CA PRO A 216 -8.84 71.77 36.49
C PRO A 216 -7.41 72.07 35.99
N GLU A 217 -6.87 73.25 36.30
CA GLU A 217 -5.55 73.70 35.79
C GLU A 217 -4.38 72.79 36.20
N ASP A 218 -4.52 72.03 37.28
CA ASP A 218 -3.53 71.11 37.84
C ASP A 218 -3.78 69.63 37.47
N LEU A 219 -4.55 69.36 36.41
CA LEU A 219 -4.86 67.99 35.96
C LEU A 219 -3.58 67.16 35.73
N ARG A 220 -3.41 66.13 36.57
CA ARG A 220 -2.34 65.13 36.50
C ARG A 220 -2.89 63.76 36.12
N VAL A 221 -2.14 63.05 35.27
CA VAL A 221 -2.50 61.72 34.78
C VAL A 221 -1.29 60.79 34.80
N THR A 222 -1.50 59.49 34.99
CA THR A 222 -0.47 58.46 34.83
C THR A 222 -0.50 57.95 33.39
N ALA A 223 0.44 58.39 32.56
CA ALA A 223 0.49 58.07 31.12
C ALA A 223 1.94 58.06 30.60
N ASP A 224 2.15 57.60 29.37
CA ASP A 224 3.45 57.75 28.69
C ASP A 224 3.58 59.17 28.12
N PRO A 225 4.53 60.00 28.61
CA PRO A 225 4.64 61.40 28.22
C PRO A 225 5.01 61.58 26.75
N ALA A 226 5.74 60.64 26.15
CA ALA A 226 6.12 60.71 24.74
C ALA A 226 4.94 60.36 23.83
N ARG A 227 4.18 59.32 24.17
CA ARG A 227 2.99 58.92 23.41
C ARG A 227 1.85 59.92 23.58
N LEU A 228 1.67 60.50 24.77
CA LEU A 228 0.67 61.55 24.97
C LEU A 228 1.00 62.82 24.17
N ALA A 229 2.28 63.21 24.11
CA ALA A 229 2.72 64.30 23.24
C ALA A 229 2.47 64.00 21.75
N GLN A 230 2.70 62.74 21.32
CA GLN A 230 2.41 62.29 19.95
C GLN A 230 0.90 62.34 19.63
N LEU A 231 0.03 61.94 20.55
CA LEU A 231 -1.43 62.08 20.40
C LEU A 231 -1.81 63.54 20.16
N VAL A 232 -1.33 64.44 21.02
CA VAL A 232 -1.64 65.88 20.93
C VAL A 232 -1.10 66.47 19.63
N ALA A 233 0.13 66.14 19.25
CA ALA A 233 0.76 66.62 18.02
C ALA A 233 -0.01 66.16 16.78
N ASN A 234 -0.44 64.90 16.72
CA ASN A 234 -1.23 64.37 15.60
C ASN A 234 -2.61 65.04 15.47
N LEU A 235 -3.28 65.31 16.60
CA LEU A 235 -4.57 66.02 16.59
C LEU A 235 -4.41 67.49 16.22
N LEU A 236 -3.35 68.15 16.69
CA LEU A 236 -3.02 69.53 16.35
C LEU A 236 -2.64 69.69 14.88
N ASP A 237 -1.79 68.82 14.33
CA ASP A 237 -1.42 68.86 12.92
C ASP A 237 -2.63 68.64 12.02
N ASN A 238 -3.51 67.69 12.39
CA ASN A 238 -4.77 67.49 11.68
C ASN A 238 -5.67 68.74 11.72
N ALA A 239 -5.87 69.33 12.90
CA ALA A 239 -6.68 70.55 13.06
C ALA A 239 -6.10 71.75 12.28
N ALA A 240 -4.78 71.96 12.33
CA ALA A 240 -4.09 73.03 11.62
C ALA A 240 -4.05 72.82 10.11
N ARG A 241 -4.12 71.56 9.66
CA ARG A 241 -4.16 71.23 8.24
C ARG A 241 -5.46 71.65 7.57
N HIS A 242 -6.57 71.46 8.27
CA HIS A 242 -7.93 71.64 7.76
C HIS A 242 -8.57 72.98 8.15
N SER A 243 -7.95 73.72 9.07
CA SER A 243 -8.39 75.09 9.42
C SER A 243 -8.08 76.11 8.31
N PRO A 244 -8.97 77.11 8.08
CA PRO A 244 -8.67 78.25 7.21
C PRO A 244 -7.55 79.13 7.80
N ALA A 245 -6.92 79.96 6.95
CA ALA A 245 -5.93 80.94 7.42
C ALA A 245 -6.56 81.90 8.44
N HIS A 246 -5.88 82.11 9.56
CA HIS A 246 -6.34 82.85 10.74
C HIS A 246 -7.51 82.20 11.50
N GLY A 247 -7.80 80.91 11.26
CA GLY A 247 -8.79 80.13 12.02
C GLY A 247 -8.35 79.87 13.47
N GLU A 248 -9.31 79.54 14.33
CA GLU A 248 -9.08 79.19 15.73
C GLU A 248 -9.05 77.66 15.91
N ILE A 249 -8.03 77.16 16.60
CA ILE A 249 -7.95 75.77 17.04
C ILE A 249 -8.08 75.75 18.56
N ARG A 250 -9.14 75.11 19.05
CA ARG A 250 -9.43 75.02 20.48
C ARG A 250 -9.05 73.65 21.03
N LEU A 251 -8.18 73.64 22.03
CA LEU A 251 -7.77 72.47 22.78
C LEU A 251 -8.33 72.58 24.19
N THR A 252 -9.20 71.66 24.56
CA THR A 252 -9.81 71.62 25.88
C THR A 252 -9.55 70.28 26.52
N ALA A 253 -8.75 70.25 27.59
CA ALA A 253 -8.62 69.08 28.46
C ALA A 253 -9.52 69.27 29.68
N THR A 254 -10.41 68.30 29.91
CA THR A 254 -11.36 68.31 31.02
C THR A 254 -11.35 66.97 31.72
N GLU A 255 -11.50 66.98 33.04
CA GLU A 255 -11.96 65.80 33.78
C GLU A 255 -13.32 65.34 33.23
N PHE A 256 -13.41 64.07 32.81
CA PHE A 256 -14.61 63.52 32.16
C PHE A 256 -15.50 62.81 33.18
N ASP A 257 -14.87 62.02 34.04
CA ASP A 257 -15.44 61.42 35.25
C ASP A 257 -14.31 61.19 36.28
N ASP A 258 -14.61 60.57 37.43
CA ASP A 258 -13.63 60.35 38.50
C ASP A 258 -12.38 59.57 38.03
N GLU A 259 -12.53 58.71 37.01
CA GLU A 259 -11.50 57.78 36.54
C GLU A 259 -10.90 58.16 35.17
N ARG A 260 -11.51 59.09 34.42
CA ARG A 260 -11.15 59.42 33.04
C ARG A 260 -11.10 60.92 32.80
N TRP A 261 -10.26 61.32 31.85
CA TRP A 261 -10.18 62.68 31.34
C TRP A 261 -10.38 62.69 29.82
N ALA A 262 -10.83 63.82 29.30
CA ALA A 262 -11.08 64.00 27.88
C ALA A 262 -10.21 65.14 27.32
N LEU A 263 -9.57 64.89 26.19
CA LEU A 263 -8.94 65.87 25.34
C LEU A 263 -9.83 66.12 24.14
N GLU A 264 -10.38 67.33 24.02
CA GLU A 264 -11.15 67.76 22.86
C GLU A 264 -10.34 68.77 22.03
N VAL A 265 -10.19 68.49 20.74
CA VAL A 265 -9.58 69.38 19.75
C VAL A 265 -10.64 69.75 18.72
N SER A 266 -10.89 71.04 18.56
CA SER A 266 -11.83 71.61 17.60
C SER A 266 -11.10 72.55 16.65
N ASP A 267 -11.38 72.44 15.35
CA ASP A 267 -10.91 73.36 14.31
C ASP A 267 -12.06 74.20 13.74
N ASP A 268 -11.75 75.11 12.81
CA ASP A 268 -12.70 75.92 12.03
C ASP A 268 -12.85 75.43 10.56
N GLY A 269 -12.39 74.20 10.28
CA GLY A 269 -12.38 73.58 8.96
C GLY A 269 -13.76 73.11 8.46
N PRO A 270 -13.80 72.35 7.35
CA PRO A 270 -15.05 71.89 6.73
C PRO A 270 -15.80 70.82 7.52
N GLY A 271 -15.22 70.27 8.60
CA GLY A 271 -15.80 69.16 9.36
C GLY A 271 -15.55 67.78 8.73
N ILE A 272 -15.92 66.72 9.45
CA ILE A 272 -15.83 65.33 9.00
C ILE A 272 -17.23 64.80 8.70
N PRO A 273 -17.52 64.31 7.47
CA PRO A 273 -18.81 63.70 7.14
C PRO A 273 -19.16 62.50 8.03
N ALA A 274 -20.43 62.35 8.40
CA ALA A 274 -20.88 61.33 9.35
C ALA A 274 -20.66 59.88 8.83
N ASP A 275 -20.71 59.68 7.52
CA ASP A 275 -20.42 58.41 6.84
C ASP A 275 -18.92 58.05 6.86
N LYS A 276 -18.04 59.04 6.99
CA LYS A 276 -16.57 58.85 7.05
C LYS A 276 -16.02 58.82 8.49
N ALA A 277 -16.85 59.11 9.49
CA ALA A 277 -16.41 59.27 10.89
C ALA A 277 -15.77 58.01 11.51
N ALA A 278 -16.16 56.81 11.08
CA ALA A 278 -15.55 55.56 11.53
C ALA A 278 -14.27 55.20 10.75
N ASP A 279 -14.19 55.62 9.48
CA ASP A 279 -13.11 55.24 8.58
C ASP A 279 -11.88 56.14 8.71
N VAL A 280 -12.00 57.37 9.23
CA VAL A 280 -10.87 58.31 9.44
C VAL A 280 -9.82 57.79 10.44
N PHE A 281 -10.18 56.85 11.31
CA PHE A 281 -9.24 56.22 12.25
C PHE A 281 -8.58 54.95 11.68
N ARG A 282 -8.99 54.50 10.49
CA ARG A 282 -8.35 53.36 9.81
C ARG A 282 -7.04 53.79 9.17
N ARG A 283 -6.12 52.83 9.02
CA ARG A 283 -4.85 53.01 8.31
C ARG A 283 -5.12 53.51 6.89
N PHE A 284 -4.50 54.63 6.51
CA PHE A 284 -4.65 55.24 5.19
C PHE A 284 -6.09 55.68 4.87
N GLY A 285 -6.89 55.98 5.90
CA GLY A 285 -8.25 56.51 5.72
C GLY A 285 -8.22 57.95 5.21
N THR A 286 -8.54 58.16 3.94
CA THR A 286 -8.54 59.50 3.32
C THR A 286 -9.94 60.10 3.27
N GLY A 287 -10.18 61.16 4.05
CA GLY A 287 -11.32 62.05 3.87
C GLY A 287 -11.02 63.08 2.78
N ASP A 288 -11.10 62.68 1.51
CA ASP A 288 -10.90 63.48 0.28
C ASP A 288 -9.48 64.04 -0.02
N ASP A 289 -9.04 63.75 -1.24
CA ASP A 289 -7.68 63.81 -1.83
C ASP A 289 -7.03 65.21 -2.03
N SER A 290 -7.36 66.22 -1.23
CA SER A 290 -6.86 67.59 -1.50
C SER A 290 -5.78 68.12 -0.54
N GLY A 291 -5.31 67.31 0.42
CA GLY A 291 -4.50 67.80 1.55
C GLY A 291 -3.27 66.97 1.94
N GLY A 292 -2.49 66.43 0.99
CA GLY A 292 -1.08 66.01 1.17
C GLY A 292 -0.65 65.40 2.52
N GLY A 293 -1.36 64.39 3.03
CA GLY A 293 -1.07 63.71 4.30
C GLY A 293 -0.98 62.21 4.15
N THR A 294 -0.23 61.57 5.04
CA THR A 294 0.06 60.12 5.03
C THR A 294 -1.15 59.26 5.43
N GLY A 295 -2.24 59.87 5.94
CA GLY A 295 -3.42 59.16 6.43
C GLY A 295 -3.15 58.26 7.64
N LEU A 296 -1.98 58.43 8.29
CA LEU A 296 -1.54 57.63 9.44
C LEU A 296 -1.73 58.36 10.78
N GLY A 297 -1.72 59.70 10.80
CA GLY A 297 -1.74 60.49 12.04
C GLY A 297 -2.94 60.23 12.96
N LEU A 298 -4.16 60.17 12.41
CA LEU A 298 -5.37 59.86 13.19
C LEU A 298 -5.45 58.38 13.61
N ALA A 299 -4.90 57.47 12.80
CA ALA A 299 -4.77 56.06 13.18
C ALA A 299 -3.78 55.88 14.34
N ILE A 300 -2.67 56.63 14.34
CA ILE A 300 -1.70 56.66 15.45
C ILE A 300 -2.34 57.28 16.70
N ALA A 301 -3.10 58.37 16.57
CA ALA A 301 -3.85 58.97 17.67
C ALA A 301 -4.83 57.96 18.30
N SER A 302 -5.61 57.24 17.48
CA SER A 302 -6.51 56.19 17.97
C SER A 302 -5.77 55.07 18.69
N TRP A 303 -4.64 54.62 18.12
CA TRP A 303 -3.83 53.59 18.75
C TRP A 303 -3.24 54.04 20.09
N VAL A 304 -2.72 55.28 20.19
CA VAL A 304 -2.20 55.81 21.45
C VAL A 304 -3.29 55.81 22.52
N CYS A 305 -4.52 56.19 22.17
CA CYS A 305 -5.66 56.11 23.08
C CYS A 305 -5.92 54.66 23.53
N GLU A 306 -6.01 53.72 22.59
CA GLU A 306 -6.24 52.30 22.88
C GLU A 306 -5.15 51.69 23.77
N LEU A 307 -3.88 52.03 23.52
CA LEU A 307 -2.74 51.56 24.30
C LEU A 307 -2.83 52.01 25.76
N HIS A 308 -3.39 53.19 26.01
CA HIS A 308 -3.64 53.72 27.36
C HIS A 308 -4.98 53.25 27.96
N GLY A 309 -5.74 52.39 27.27
CA GLY A 309 -7.07 51.93 27.69
C GLY A 309 -8.21 52.93 27.44
N GLY A 310 -7.98 53.92 26.57
CA GLY A 310 -8.93 54.94 26.17
C GLY A 310 -9.51 54.75 24.77
N SER A 311 -10.27 55.74 24.28
CA SER A 311 -10.84 55.75 22.94
C SER A 311 -10.78 57.15 22.32
N ILE A 312 -10.96 57.25 21.00
CA ILE A 312 -11.09 58.53 20.29
C ILE A 312 -12.34 58.50 19.39
N HIS A 313 -13.05 59.62 19.32
CA HIS A 313 -14.27 59.76 18.55
C HIS A 313 -14.34 61.10 17.82
N VAL A 314 -14.94 61.08 16.64
CA VAL A 314 -15.44 62.30 15.97
C VAL A 314 -16.77 62.67 16.62
N LEU A 315 -16.88 63.88 17.15
CA LEU A 315 -18.14 64.40 17.66
C LEU A 315 -18.96 65.02 16.52
N PRO A 316 -20.29 64.86 16.52
CA PRO A 316 -21.15 65.54 15.56
C PRO A 316 -20.98 67.06 15.65
N THR A 317 -20.77 67.70 14.51
CA THR A 317 -20.81 69.17 14.40
C THR A 317 -22.27 69.63 14.50
N PRO A 318 -22.63 70.60 15.36
CA PRO A 318 -23.99 71.15 15.42
C PRO A 318 -24.42 71.75 14.07
N ASP A 319 -25.72 71.81 13.76
CA ASP A 319 -26.28 72.26 12.47
C ASP A 319 -25.83 73.67 11.99
N CYS A 320 -25.27 74.48 12.89
CA CYS A 320 -24.73 75.82 12.64
C CYS A 320 -23.26 75.98 13.08
N GLY A 321 -22.61 74.88 13.48
CA GLY A 321 -21.19 74.83 13.81
C GLY A 321 -20.31 74.71 12.58
N ARG A 322 -19.13 75.34 12.62
CA ARG A 322 -18.03 75.11 11.67
C ARG A 322 -16.99 74.22 12.35
N GLY A 323 -16.23 73.43 11.57
CA GLY A 323 -15.11 72.65 12.09
C GLY A 323 -15.36 71.16 12.36
N ALA A 324 -14.26 70.41 12.43
CA ALA A 324 -14.24 69.07 13.01
C ALA A 324 -13.96 69.13 14.52
N ARG A 325 -14.59 68.22 15.27
CA ARG A 325 -14.37 68.06 16.71
C ARG A 325 -13.96 66.63 17.01
N LEU A 326 -12.73 66.46 17.50
CA LEU A 326 -12.19 65.17 17.90
C LEU A 326 -12.07 65.13 19.42
N ARG A 327 -12.60 64.07 20.03
CA ARG A 327 -12.49 63.84 21.47
C ARG A 327 -11.80 62.52 21.75
N ALA A 328 -10.65 62.60 22.41
CA ALA A 328 -9.97 61.46 23.00
C ALA A 328 -10.35 61.36 24.48
N VAL A 329 -10.76 60.18 24.94
CA VAL A 329 -11.12 59.88 26.34
C VAL A 329 -10.13 58.85 26.85
N LEU A 330 -9.34 59.22 27.86
CA LEU A 330 -8.28 58.36 28.43
C LEU A 330 -8.48 58.19 29.94
N PRO A 331 -8.03 57.07 30.53
CA PRO A 331 -7.97 56.92 31.98
C PRO A 331 -7.04 57.96 32.63
N ARG A 332 -7.39 58.42 33.84
CA ARG A 332 -6.51 59.26 34.67
C ARG A 332 -5.35 58.45 35.23
N HIS A 333 -5.59 57.18 35.52
CA HIS A 333 -4.58 56.22 35.95
C HIS A 333 -4.53 55.04 34.98
N THR A 334 -3.70 55.15 33.94
CA THR A 334 -3.46 54.00 33.05
C THR A 334 -2.78 52.89 33.86
N THR A 335 -3.45 51.75 34.01
CA THR A 335 -2.83 50.53 34.55
C THR A 335 -2.16 49.77 33.42
N ALA A 336 -0.97 49.23 33.66
CA ALA A 336 -0.30 48.34 32.72
C ALA A 336 -1.06 47.00 32.67
N HIS A 337 -2.23 46.97 32.02
CA HIS A 337 -2.98 45.73 31.85
C HIS A 337 -2.46 44.96 30.65
N ALA A 338 -1.98 43.75 30.95
CA ALA A 338 -1.66 42.72 29.98
C ALA A 338 -2.83 42.48 29.01
N SER A 339 -2.53 42.57 27.71
CA SER A 339 -3.15 41.82 26.60
C SER A 339 -4.67 41.60 26.65
N VAL A 340 -5.42 42.39 25.89
CA VAL A 340 -6.81 42.09 25.51
C VAL A 340 -6.81 41.08 24.37
N THR A 341 -7.07 39.80 24.66
CA THR A 341 -7.96 38.96 23.84
C THR A 341 -8.48 37.76 24.65
N ALA A 342 -9.79 37.73 24.90
CA ALA A 342 -10.67 36.55 24.99
C ALA A 342 -11.80 36.75 26.03
N ALA A 343 -12.94 37.24 25.56
CA ALA A 343 -14.23 36.98 26.20
C ALA A 343 -14.93 35.88 25.40
N SER A 344 -14.94 34.64 25.93
CA SER A 344 -16.05 33.69 25.75
C SER A 344 -15.99 32.60 26.82
N GLU A 345 -17.09 32.49 27.56
CA GLU A 345 -17.71 31.31 28.16
C GLU A 345 -16.96 30.38 29.15
N SER A 346 -17.62 30.30 30.31
CA SER A 346 -17.60 29.33 31.41
C SER A 346 -17.40 27.84 31.10
N ALA A 347 -16.54 27.17 31.87
CA ALA A 347 -16.76 25.84 32.53
C ALA A 347 -15.61 25.49 33.52
N PRO A 348 -15.82 24.60 34.52
CA PRO A 348 -15.10 24.66 35.80
C PRO A 348 -14.01 23.58 36.05
N ALA A 349 -13.13 23.92 37.01
CA ALA A 349 -12.40 23.09 37.98
C ALA A 349 -11.52 21.91 37.53
N GLY A 350 -10.21 22.02 37.84
CA GLY A 350 -9.26 20.90 37.93
C GLY A 350 -7.94 21.31 38.63
N THR A 351 -7.63 20.62 39.73
CA THR A 351 -6.52 20.79 40.71
C THR A 351 -5.14 20.42 40.10
N PRO A 352 -3.99 20.78 40.73
CA PRO A 352 -2.71 21.03 40.08
C PRO A 352 -1.76 19.81 40.07
N ILE A 353 -0.87 19.75 39.08
CA ILE A 353 0.31 18.87 39.14
C ILE A 353 1.57 19.59 38.59
N SER A 354 2.49 19.82 39.51
CA SER A 354 3.95 19.71 39.48
C SER A 354 4.75 19.90 38.16
N SER A 355 5.58 20.94 38.18
CA SER A 355 7.04 20.94 37.97
C SER A 355 7.67 19.95 36.97
N SER A 356 8.18 20.50 35.86
CA SER A 356 9.46 20.07 35.29
C SER A 356 10.08 21.16 34.40
N THR A 357 11.25 21.65 34.80
CA THR A 357 12.18 22.50 34.04
C THR A 357 12.57 21.87 32.69
N PRO A 358 12.77 22.67 31.64
CA PRO A 358 14.06 22.65 30.93
C PRO A 358 14.57 24.08 30.71
N SER A 359 15.77 24.40 31.21
CA SER A 359 17.02 24.35 30.44
C SER A 359 17.09 25.39 29.32
N ALA A 360 17.79 26.48 29.64
CA ALA A 360 18.32 27.54 28.80
C ALA A 360 18.38 27.25 27.28
N ALA A 361 17.57 28.00 26.53
CA ALA A 361 17.73 28.16 25.10
C ALA A 361 18.99 28.98 24.79
N ARG A 362 19.83 28.40 23.94
CA ARG A 362 21.08 28.96 23.43
C ARG A 362 20.74 29.90 22.27
N LEU A 363 21.04 31.19 22.39
CA LEU A 363 20.96 32.16 21.28
C LEU A 363 21.93 31.77 20.14
N PRO A 364 21.50 31.77 18.86
CA PRO A 364 22.42 31.85 17.74
C PRO A 364 22.88 33.31 17.54
N GLN A 365 24.19 33.49 17.39
CA GLN A 365 24.85 34.76 17.05
C GLN A 365 24.48 35.23 15.63
N PRO A 366 24.57 36.54 15.32
CA PRO A 366 24.35 37.06 14.00
C PRO A 366 25.64 36.95 13.16
N THR A 367 25.56 36.29 12.00
CA THR A 367 26.47 36.50 10.88
C THR A 367 25.64 36.55 9.60
N ARG A 368 25.62 37.68 8.89
CA ARG A 368 26.62 38.05 7.87
C ARG A 368 26.02 39.15 6.99
N GLU A 369 26.85 40.16 6.70
CA GLU A 369 26.57 41.32 5.85
C GLU A 369 26.01 40.92 4.48
N VAL A 370 24.93 41.58 4.06
CA VAL A 370 24.44 41.56 2.68
C VAL A 370 25.24 42.61 1.89
N THR A 371 26.20 42.15 1.10
CA THR A 371 26.85 42.95 0.06
C THR A 371 25.99 42.89 -1.20
N MET A 372 25.48 44.04 -1.67
CA MET A 372 24.86 44.14 -3.00
C MET A 372 25.96 44.18 -4.07
N THR A 373 26.00 43.18 -4.94
CA THR A 373 26.70 43.24 -6.23
C THR A 373 25.70 43.12 -7.35
N THR A 374 25.67 44.14 -8.21
CA THR A 374 24.95 44.19 -9.48
C THR A 374 25.72 43.41 -10.56
N THR A 375 25.08 42.42 -11.16
CA THR A 375 25.54 41.77 -12.40
C THR A 375 24.39 41.79 -13.42
N PRO A 376 24.62 42.22 -14.68
CA PRO A 376 23.56 42.30 -15.68
C PRO A 376 23.28 40.93 -16.31
N ALA A 377 22.00 40.68 -16.62
CA ALA A 377 21.52 39.49 -17.31
C ALA A 377 21.97 39.44 -18.80
N PRO A 378 22.17 38.25 -19.39
CA PRO A 378 22.56 38.10 -20.79
C PRO A 378 21.36 38.28 -21.75
N PRO A 379 21.59 38.66 -23.02
CA PRO A 379 20.55 39.00 -24.00
C PRO A 379 19.81 37.76 -24.56
N PRO A 380 18.59 37.93 -25.11
CA PRO A 380 17.79 36.83 -25.64
C PRO A 380 18.34 36.34 -26.99
N ALA A 381 18.38 35.01 -27.16
CA ALA A 381 18.84 34.35 -28.39
C ALA A 381 17.81 34.46 -29.53
N ALA A 382 18.34 34.57 -30.75
CA ALA A 382 17.64 34.85 -32.00
C ALA A 382 16.64 33.77 -32.46
N ALA A 383 15.59 34.25 -33.14
CA ALA A 383 14.55 33.46 -33.80
C ALA A 383 15.10 32.62 -34.97
N LYS A 384 14.63 31.36 -35.08
CA LYS A 384 14.76 30.51 -36.28
C LYS A 384 13.44 30.48 -37.07
N PRO A 385 13.47 30.37 -38.41
CA PRO A 385 12.29 30.46 -39.29
C PRO A 385 11.42 29.17 -39.26
N PRO A 386 10.15 29.22 -39.72
CA PRO A 386 9.16 28.19 -39.44
C PRO A 386 9.34 26.97 -40.33
N GLY A 387 9.58 25.81 -39.70
CA GLY A 387 9.49 24.49 -40.29
C GLY A 387 8.17 23.83 -39.90
N ARG A 388 7.38 23.48 -40.91
CA ARG A 388 6.07 22.83 -40.86
C ARG A 388 6.15 21.47 -40.14
N ALA A 389 5.54 21.33 -38.95
CA ALA A 389 5.30 20.03 -38.31
C ALA A 389 4.10 20.10 -37.35
N THR A 390 3.05 19.39 -37.78
CA THR A 390 1.90 18.81 -37.09
C THR A 390 1.68 19.11 -35.59
N ASP A 391 0.50 19.63 -35.29
CA ASP A 391 -0.10 19.72 -33.95
C ASP A 391 0.04 18.40 -33.18
N THR A 392 0.83 18.44 -32.10
CA THR A 392 0.59 17.59 -30.94
C THR A 392 0.89 18.42 -29.70
N VAL A 393 -0.17 18.97 -29.12
CA VAL A 393 -0.16 19.57 -27.78
C VAL A 393 0.27 18.48 -26.81
N THR A 394 1.53 18.44 -26.41
CA THR A 394 1.96 17.69 -25.23
C THR A 394 1.44 18.43 -24.01
N ALA A 395 0.31 17.95 -23.49
CA ALA A 395 -0.16 18.28 -22.16
C ALA A 395 0.99 18.02 -21.16
N VAL A 396 1.30 19.03 -20.34
CA VAL A 396 2.12 18.86 -19.14
C VAL A 396 1.34 17.93 -18.22
N ALA A 397 1.68 16.65 -18.24
CA ALA A 397 1.09 15.64 -17.37
C ALA A 397 1.44 15.96 -15.91
N CYS A 398 0.43 15.97 -15.04
CA CYS A 398 0.60 15.92 -13.60
C CYS A 398 1.52 14.74 -13.22
N PRO A 399 2.24 14.77 -12.08
CA PRO A 399 2.85 13.55 -11.55
C PRO A 399 1.73 12.58 -11.18
N ASP A 400 1.44 11.63 -12.06
CA ASP A 400 0.50 10.54 -11.81
C ASP A 400 0.93 9.83 -10.52
N VAL A 401 0.06 9.85 -9.50
CA VAL A 401 0.32 9.07 -8.30
C VAL A 401 0.31 7.60 -8.72
N PRO A 402 1.41 6.85 -8.51
CA PRO A 402 1.51 5.49 -9.03
C PRO A 402 0.34 4.63 -8.53
N PRO A 403 -0.20 3.73 -9.37
CA PRO A 403 -1.24 2.78 -8.99
C PRO A 403 -0.93 2.10 -7.65
N PHE A 404 -1.96 1.74 -6.88
CA PHE A 404 -1.79 1.07 -5.57
C PHE A 404 -0.86 -0.14 -5.63
N THR A 405 -0.91 -0.91 -6.73
CA THR A 405 -0.01 -2.04 -6.97
C THR A 405 1.44 -1.62 -7.15
N ASP A 406 1.74 -0.46 -7.72
CA ASP A 406 3.13 0.05 -7.81
C ASP A 406 3.66 0.51 -6.45
N GLN A 407 2.81 0.99 -5.55
CA GLN A 407 3.22 1.32 -4.17
C GLN A 407 3.57 0.07 -3.35
N LEU A 408 2.81 -1.02 -3.53
CA LEU A 408 3.05 -2.30 -2.85
C LEU A 408 4.22 -3.09 -3.46
N PHE A 409 4.27 -3.18 -4.78
CA PHE A 409 5.16 -4.09 -5.50
C PHE A 409 6.35 -3.40 -6.17
N GLY A 410 6.33 -2.07 -6.35
CA GLY A 410 7.27 -1.34 -7.22
C GLY A 410 8.75 -1.52 -6.89
N ARG A 411 9.09 -1.79 -5.62
CA ARG A 411 10.48 -2.01 -5.19
C ARG A 411 11.08 -3.32 -5.72
N PHE A 412 10.28 -4.37 -5.87
CA PHE A 412 10.74 -5.71 -6.26
C PHE A 412 10.13 -6.24 -7.58
N TRP A 413 9.03 -5.64 -8.02
CA TRP A 413 8.30 -5.99 -9.23
C TRP A 413 7.70 -4.74 -9.93
N PRO A 414 8.56 -3.88 -10.51
CA PRO A 414 8.12 -2.69 -11.25
C PRO A 414 7.31 -3.07 -12.51
N GLU A 415 6.43 -2.16 -12.95
CA GLU A 415 5.62 -2.39 -14.16
C GLU A 415 6.48 -2.05 -15.37
N SER A 416 6.54 -2.95 -16.36
CA SER A 416 7.37 -2.78 -17.56
C SER A 416 6.72 -1.91 -18.65
N GLY A 417 5.67 -1.15 -18.34
CA GLY A 417 4.99 -0.31 -19.33
C GLY A 417 4.35 -1.09 -20.48
N LEU A 418 3.96 -2.34 -20.24
CA LEU A 418 3.37 -3.24 -21.26
C LEU A 418 2.11 -2.61 -21.89
N GLY A 419 2.01 -2.59 -23.21
CA GLY A 419 0.79 -2.19 -23.91
C GLY A 419 -0.34 -3.24 -23.82
N PRO A 420 -1.59 -2.88 -24.17
CA PRO A 420 -2.75 -3.78 -24.16
C PRO A 420 -2.48 -5.13 -24.86
N GLN A 421 -2.93 -6.24 -24.24
CA GLN A 421 -2.72 -7.61 -24.76
C GLN A 421 -4.05 -8.32 -25.07
N PRO A 422 -4.86 -7.85 -26.05
CA PRO A 422 -6.22 -8.36 -26.27
C PRO A 422 -6.25 -9.84 -26.68
N MET A 423 -5.27 -10.30 -27.48
CA MET A 423 -5.19 -11.71 -27.89
C MET A 423 -4.93 -12.65 -26.71
N LEU A 424 -4.19 -12.17 -25.71
CA LEU A 424 -3.91 -12.96 -24.52
C LEU A 424 -5.12 -13.05 -23.60
N LEU A 425 -5.87 -11.95 -23.47
CA LEU A 425 -7.16 -11.92 -22.77
C LEU A 425 -8.16 -12.87 -23.45
N ILE A 426 -8.30 -12.81 -24.77
CA ILE A 426 -9.19 -13.71 -25.54
C ILE A 426 -8.76 -15.17 -25.37
N GLY A 427 -7.45 -15.46 -25.44
CA GLY A 427 -6.93 -16.81 -25.22
C GLY A 427 -7.23 -17.35 -23.83
N ALA A 428 -7.06 -16.53 -22.79
CA ALA A 428 -7.37 -16.91 -21.41
C ALA A 428 -8.88 -17.11 -21.18
N LEU A 429 -9.73 -16.24 -21.74
CA LEU A 429 -11.19 -16.39 -21.69
C LEU A 429 -11.66 -17.62 -22.45
N GLY A 430 -11.09 -17.89 -23.64
CA GLY A 430 -11.39 -19.10 -24.42
C GLY A 430 -10.99 -20.37 -23.67
N LEU A 431 -9.84 -20.37 -22.97
CA LEU A 431 -9.42 -21.48 -22.13
C LEU A 431 -10.33 -21.67 -20.92
N GLY A 432 -10.73 -20.57 -20.26
CA GLY A 432 -11.73 -20.62 -19.18
C GLY A 432 -13.07 -21.17 -19.66
N LEU A 433 -13.52 -20.79 -20.86
CA LEU A 433 -14.75 -21.29 -21.45
C LEU A 433 -14.66 -22.79 -21.74
N LEU A 434 -13.56 -23.23 -22.35
CA LEU A 434 -13.28 -24.65 -22.57
C LEU A 434 -13.31 -25.43 -21.25
N ALA A 435 -12.63 -24.94 -20.21
CA ALA A 435 -12.59 -25.59 -18.90
C ALA A 435 -13.98 -25.62 -18.23
N SER A 436 -14.75 -24.54 -18.32
CA SER A 436 -16.11 -24.45 -17.79
C SER A 436 -17.10 -25.39 -18.48
N ILE A 437 -16.92 -25.64 -19.78
CA ILE A 437 -17.74 -26.62 -20.49
C ILE A 437 -17.32 -28.04 -20.12
N THR A 438 -16.01 -28.27 -19.99
CA THR A 438 -15.45 -29.63 -20.00
C THR A 438 -15.10 -30.24 -18.63
N LEU A 439 -14.93 -29.46 -17.57
CA LEU A 439 -14.48 -29.98 -16.26
C LEU A 439 -15.61 -30.25 -15.23
N PRO A 440 -16.66 -29.42 -15.11
CA PRO A 440 -17.70 -29.63 -14.10
C PRO A 440 -18.42 -30.96 -14.29
N ASP A 441 -18.79 -31.58 -13.16
CA ASP A 441 -19.40 -32.92 -13.06
C ASP A 441 -18.56 -34.07 -13.63
N ARG A 442 -17.31 -33.82 -14.02
CA ARG A 442 -16.40 -34.81 -14.56
C ARG A 442 -15.28 -35.18 -13.62
N ARG A 443 -14.89 -36.45 -13.63
CA ARG A 443 -13.69 -36.91 -12.91
C ARG A 443 -12.43 -36.39 -13.60
N ILE A 444 -11.33 -36.34 -12.84
CA ILE A 444 -10.02 -35.99 -13.39
C ILE A 444 -9.63 -37.01 -14.47
N GLY A 445 -9.35 -36.51 -15.68
CA GLY A 445 -9.11 -37.31 -16.88
C GLY A 445 -8.47 -36.50 -18.01
N LEU A 446 -8.81 -36.84 -19.25
CA LEU A 446 -8.28 -36.21 -20.46
C LEU A 446 -8.54 -34.70 -20.51
N ALA A 447 -9.76 -34.25 -20.19
CA ALA A 447 -10.13 -32.83 -20.20
C ALA A 447 -9.24 -31.99 -19.27
N ALA A 448 -9.02 -32.45 -18.04
CA ALA A 448 -8.17 -31.76 -17.07
C ALA A 448 -6.71 -31.64 -17.55
N GLY A 449 -6.17 -32.71 -18.13
CA GLY A 449 -4.82 -32.70 -18.69
C GLY A 449 -4.68 -31.76 -19.88
N LEU A 450 -5.66 -31.78 -20.78
CA LEU A 450 -5.67 -30.91 -21.97
C LEU A 450 -5.80 -29.44 -21.58
N VAL A 451 -6.67 -29.09 -20.63
CA VAL A 451 -6.79 -27.73 -20.10
C VAL A 451 -5.47 -27.28 -19.44
N ALA A 452 -4.82 -28.13 -18.64
CA ALA A 452 -3.53 -27.81 -18.02
C ALA A 452 -2.40 -27.60 -19.05
N LEU A 453 -2.35 -28.44 -20.09
CA LEU A 453 -1.38 -28.31 -21.18
C LEU A 453 -1.62 -27.06 -22.03
N LEU A 454 -2.87 -26.72 -22.33
CA LEU A 454 -3.23 -25.50 -23.05
C LEU A 454 -2.94 -24.24 -22.22
N ALA A 455 -3.19 -24.26 -20.90
CA ALA A 455 -2.77 -23.21 -19.98
C ALA A 455 -1.25 -23.00 -20.05
N ALA A 456 -0.48 -24.07 -19.92
CA ALA A 456 0.97 -24.02 -20.01
C ALA A 456 1.45 -23.49 -21.37
N ALA A 457 0.84 -23.93 -22.48
CA ALA A 457 1.14 -23.45 -23.82
C ALA A 457 0.85 -21.95 -24.00
N LEU A 458 -0.27 -21.44 -23.48
CA LEU A 458 -0.61 -20.02 -23.51
C LEU A 458 0.45 -19.18 -22.75
N ILE A 459 0.86 -19.66 -21.56
CA ILE A 459 1.88 -19.00 -20.74
C ILE A 459 3.23 -19.01 -21.47
N LEU A 460 3.67 -20.15 -21.99
CA LEU A 460 4.92 -20.28 -22.74
C LEU A 460 4.93 -19.46 -24.03
N LYS A 461 3.79 -19.31 -24.71
CA LYS A 461 3.65 -18.42 -25.88
C LYS A 461 3.85 -16.95 -25.53
N SER A 462 3.45 -16.54 -24.33
CA SER A 462 3.64 -15.17 -23.84
C SER A 462 5.05 -14.91 -23.29
N TRP A 463 5.83 -15.97 -23.05
CA TRP A 463 7.18 -15.89 -22.52
C TRP A 463 8.19 -15.51 -23.60
N ARG A 464 8.89 -14.39 -23.42
CA ARG A 464 9.80 -13.80 -24.45
C ARG A 464 11.29 -14.12 -24.26
N SER A 465 11.63 -15.01 -23.32
CA SER A 465 13.02 -15.36 -23.00
C SER A 465 13.55 -16.45 -23.94
N PRO A 466 14.88 -16.53 -24.19
CA PRO A 466 15.47 -17.63 -24.94
C PRO A 466 15.25 -18.97 -24.23
N TRP A 467 15.01 -20.01 -25.03
CA TRP A 467 14.94 -21.39 -24.57
C TRP A 467 16.33 -21.85 -24.11
N THR A 468 16.41 -22.29 -22.86
CA THR A 468 17.64 -22.88 -22.27
C THR A 468 17.43 -24.37 -22.05
N PRO A 469 18.49 -25.19 -21.97
CA PRO A 469 18.35 -26.62 -21.67
C PRO A 469 17.58 -26.89 -20.38
N TRP A 470 17.75 -26.01 -19.38
CA TRP A 470 16.97 -26.02 -18.14
C TRP A 470 15.47 -25.84 -18.40
N ALA A 471 15.09 -24.80 -19.15
CA ALA A 471 13.69 -24.53 -19.48
C ALA A 471 13.06 -25.68 -20.27
N MET A 472 13.79 -26.24 -21.24
CA MET A 472 13.35 -27.40 -22.00
C MET A 472 13.11 -28.62 -21.10
N GLY A 473 14.03 -28.90 -20.17
CA GLY A 473 13.88 -29.98 -19.20
C GLY A 473 12.68 -29.80 -18.27
N CYS A 474 12.48 -28.60 -17.71
CA CYS A 474 11.33 -28.28 -16.89
C CYS A 474 10.00 -28.43 -17.64
N VAL A 475 9.94 -27.95 -18.89
CA VAL A 475 8.73 -28.07 -19.71
C VAL A 475 8.46 -29.52 -20.08
N ALA A 476 9.47 -30.30 -20.48
CA ALA A 476 9.30 -31.70 -20.82
C ALA A 476 8.80 -32.54 -19.62
N ILE A 477 9.41 -32.36 -18.44
CA ILE A 477 8.96 -33.04 -17.21
C ILE A 477 7.58 -32.52 -16.79
N GLY A 478 7.33 -31.22 -16.90
CA GLY A 478 6.03 -30.61 -16.61
C GLY A 478 4.90 -31.16 -17.48
N VAL A 479 5.15 -31.40 -18.77
CA VAL A 479 4.20 -32.06 -19.68
C VAL A 479 3.95 -33.51 -19.24
N GLY A 480 4.99 -34.25 -18.88
CA GLY A 480 4.85 -35.61 -18.34
C GLY A 480 4.02 -35.65 -17.06
N LEU A 481 4.26 -34.71 -16.15
CA LEU A 481 3.49 -34.56 -14.91
C LEU A 481 2.04 -34.16 -15.18
N ALA A 482 1.78 -33.19 -16.07
CA ALA A 482 0.42 -32.81 -16.44
C ALA A 482 -0.34 -33.97 -17.10
N SER A 483 0.37 -34.87 -17.79
CA SER A 483 -0.23 -36.06 -18.40
C SER A 483 -0.69 -37.10 -17.38
N MET A 484 -0.24 -37.02 -16.11
CA MET A 484 -0.70 -37.92 -15.03
C MET A 484 -2.21 -37.83 -14.78
N THR A 485 -2.86 -36.71 -15.12
CA THR A 485 -4.31 -36.56 -14.96
C THR A 485 -5.12 -37.56 -15.80
N PHE A 486 -4.57 -38.03 -16.93
CA PHE A 486 -5.21 -39.02 -17.80
C PHE A 486 -4.43 -40.33 -17.89
N LEU A 487 -3.22 -40.43 -17.35
CA LEU A 487 -2.47 -41.68 -17.27
C LEU A 487 -2.80 -42.50 -16.02
N ARG A 488 -3.15 -41.84 -14.91
CA ARG A 488 -3.42 -42.47 -13.60
C ARG A 488 -4.78 -42.08 -13.06
N ALA A 489 -5.49 -43.07 -12.53
CA ALA A 489 -6.80 -42.88 -11.92
C ALA A 489 -6.69 -42.36 -10.48
N ALA A 490 -5.53 -42.56 -9.83
CA ALA A 490 -5.25 -42.01 -8.50
C ALA A 490 -5.25 -40.46 -8.50
N GLU A 491 -6.31 -39.85 -7.98
CA GLU A 491 -6.52 -38.40 -8.00
C GLU A 491 -5.42 -37.61 -7.27
N TRP A 492 -4.91 -38.15 -6.17
CA TRP A 492 -3.84 -37.51 -5.40
C TRP A 492 -2.54 -37.37 -6.21
N ILE A 493 -2.21 -38.35 -7.07
CA ILE A 493 -1.06 -38.28 -7.98
C ILE A 493 -1.28 -37.19 -9.03
N ALA A 494 -2.50 -37.11 -9.58
CA ALA A 494 -2.84 -36.11 -10.57
C ALA A 494 -2.73 -34.67 -10.01
N VAL A 495 -3.26 -34.42 -8.81
CA VAL A 495 -3.21 -33.10 -8.16
C VAL A 495 -1.78 -32.68 -7.85
N LEU A 496 -0.99 -33.55 -7.20
CA LEU A 496 0.41 -33.24 -6.89
C LEU A 496 1.25 -33.06 -8.16
N SER A 497 0.98 -33.84 -9.21
CA SER A 497 1.66 -33.69 -10.50
C SER A 497 1.33 -32.34 -11.15
N ALA A 498 0.07 -31.91 -11.13
CA ALA A 498 -0.33 -30.61 -11.64
C ALA A 498 0.31 -29.44 -10.85
N MET A 499 0.35 -29.54 -9.51
CA MET A 499 1.03 -28.56 -8.65
C MET A 499 2.53 -28.48 -8.96
N LEU A 500 3.20 -29.62 -9.13
CA LEU A 500 4.62 -29.68 -9.42
C LEU A 500 4.95 -29.21 -10.84
N ALA A 501 4.09 -29.52 -11.82
CA ALA A 501 4.16 -28.97 -13.18
C ALA A 501 4.01 -27.44 -13.18
N ALA A 502 3.07 -26.90 -12.40
CA ALA A 502 2.91 -25.46 -12.22
C ALA A 502 4.15 -24.82 -11.57
N LEU A 503 4.75 -25.46 -10.55
CA LEU A 503 6.00 -24.99 -9.94
C LEU A 503 7.17 -24.99 -10.93
N LEU A 504 7.31 -26.02 -11.76
CA LEU A 504 8.32 -26.06 -12.83
C LEU A 504 8.11 -24.95 -13.87
N LEU A 505 6.86 -24.67 -14.23
CA LEU A 505 6.53 -23.59 -15.16
C LEU A 505 6.82 -22.21 -14.53
N ALA A 506 6.44 -22.00 -13.27
CA ALA A 506 6.71 -20.77 -12.52
C ALA A 506 8.21 -20.48 -12.43
N THR A 507 9.01 -21.49 -12.07
CA THR A 507 10.47 -21.38 -11.96
C THR A 507 11.14 -21.15 -13.33
N THR A 508 10.59 -21.72 -14.41
CA THR A 508 11.04 -21.49 -15.78
C THR A 508 10.82 -20.04 -16.19
N VAL A 509 9.61 -19.52 -15.98
CA VAL A 509 9.23 -18.16 -16.32
C VAL A 509 10.01 -17.12 -15.53
N THR A 510 10.13 -17.31 -14.22
CA THR A 510 10.81 -16.37 -13.30
C THR A 510 12.34 -16.52 -13.27
N ARG A 511 12.88 -17.56 -13.91
CA ARG A 511 14.30 -17.93 -13.91
C ARG A 511 14.88 -18.12 -12.49
N ALA A 512 14.07 -18.57 -11.55
CA ALA A 512 14.48 -18.90 -10.18
C ALA A 512 15.68 -19.86 -10.18
N ARG A 513 16.65 -19.62 -9.27
CA ARG A 513 17.91 -20.37 -9.17
C ARG A 513 18.35 -20.71 -7.76
N SER A 514 17.95 -19.89 -6.79
CA SER A 514 18.24 -20.09 -5.37
C SER A 514 17.12 -20.85 -4.65
N PHE A 515 17.45 -21.44 -3.51
CA PHE A 515 16.50 -22.11 -2.62
C PHE A 515 15.34 -21.18 -2.19
N VAL A 516 15.59 -19.87 -2.07
CA VAL A 516 14.56 -18.88 -1.71
C VAL A 516 13.75 -18.45 -2.92
N SER A 517 14.38 -18.30 -4.09
CA SER A 517 13.70 -17.87 -5.31
C SER A 517 12.70 -18.91 -5.86
N ILE A 518 12.93 -20.21 -5.62
CA ILE A 518 12.03 -21.28 -6.09
C ILE A 518 10.63 -21.16 -5.45
N PRO A 519 10.44 -21.19 -4.11
CA PRO A 519 9.12 -21.00 -3.52
C PRO A 519 8.56 -19.60 -3.82
N LEU A 520 9.43 -18.58 -3.88
CA LEU A 520 9.00 -17.23 -4.23
C LEU A 520 8.45 -17.13 -5.67
N SER A 521 8.88 -18.02 -6.58
CA SER A 521 8.33 -18.08 -7.94
C SER A 521 6.87 -18.57 -7.97
N ALA A 522 6.51 -19.56 -7.15
CA ALA A 522 5.13 -20.00 -7.01
C ALA A 522 4.26 -18.89 -6.39
N MET A 523 4.76 -18.24 -5.35
CA MET A 523 4.10 -17.08 -4.75
C MET A 523 3.94 -15.93 -5.75
N SER A 524 4.93 -15.71 -6.63
CA SER A 524 4.87 -14.69 -7.67
C SER A 524 3.73 -14.95 -8.65
N TRP A 525 3.41 -16.20 -8.99
CA TRP A 525 2.24 -16.50 -9.84
C TRP A 525 0.94 -16.08 -9.16
N VAL A 526 0.75 -16.42 -7.88
CA VAL A 526 -0.45 -15.99 -7.14
C VAL A 526 -0.55 -14.46 -7.09
N LEU A 527 0.57 -13.79 -6.76
CA LEU A 527 0.64 -12.32 -6.72
C LEU A 527 0.50 -11.66 -8.09
N ALA A 528 0.79 -12.37 -9.19
CA ALA A 528 0.59 -11.89 -10.55
C ALA A 528 -0.88 -11.54 -10.83
N GLY A 529 -1.83 -12.22 -10.19
CA GLY A 529 -3.26 -11.91 -10.30
C GLY A 529 -3.60 -10.50 -9.80
N LEU A 530 -2.96 -10.06 -8.71
CA LEU A 530 -3.11 -8.69 -8.19
C LEU A 530 -2.27 -7.70 -8.98
N ARG A 531 -1.02 -8.07 -9.27
CA ARG A 531 -0.05 -7.19 -9.94
C ARG A 531 -0.43 -6.88 -11.39
N GLY A 532 -1.11 -7.81 -12.07
CA GLY A 532 -1.58 -7.68 -13.45
C GLY A 532 -2.85 -6.86 -13.65
N LEU A 533 -3.54 -6.43 -12.59
CA LEU A 533 -4.79 -5.66 -12.68
C LEU A 533 -4.68 -4.38 -13.54
N PRO A 534 -3.61 -3.57 -13.49
CA PRO A 534 -3.49 -2.39 -14.35
C PRO A 534 -3.39 -2.75 -15.83
N LEU A 535 -2.66 -3.82 -16.19
CA LEU A 535 -2.57 -4.30 -17.57
C LEU A 535 -3.93 -4.85 -18.03
N LEU A 536 -4.63 -5.58 -17.17
CA LEU A 536 -5.97 -6.09 -17.44
C LEU A 536 -6.95 -4.94 -17.69
N GLY A 537 -6.94 -3.90 -16.86
CA GLY A 537 -7.76 -2.70 -17.05
C GLY A 537 -7.49 -2.02 -18.39
N ARG A 538 -6.23 -1.75 -18.72
CA ARG A 538 -5.83 -1.16 -20.01
C ARG A 538 -6.24 -2.04 -21.20
N THR A 539 -6.11 -3.36 -21.05
CA THR A 539 -6.51 -4.32 -22.07
C THR A 539 -8.03 -4.33 -22.24
N LEU A 540 -8.82 -4.42 -21.17
CA LEU A 540 -10.28 -4.36 -21.20
C LEU A 540 -10.79 -3.08 -21.87
N THR A 541 -10.24 -1.92 -21.50
CA THR A 541 -10.62 -0.64 -22.12
C THR A 541 -10.29 -0.59 -23.61
N ALA A 542 -9.13 -1.11 -24.03
CA ALA A 542 -8.76 -1.21 -25.44
C ALA A 542 -9.66 -2.20 -26.20
N THR A 543 -9.98 -3.34 -25.60
CA THR A 543 -10.83 -4.37 -26.22
C THR A 543 -12.28 -3.89 -26.33
N SER A 544 -12.78 -3.12 -25.35
CA SER A 544 -14.11 -2.51 -25.36
C SER A 544 -14.29 -1.45 -26.45
N LYS A 545 -13.20 -0.84 -26.95
CA LYS A 545 -13.23 0.11 -28.07
C LYS A 545 -13.22 -0.57 -29.44
N MET A 546 -13.13 -1.90 -29.51
CA MET A 546 -13.19 -2.62 -30.78
C MET A 546 -14.64 -2.62 -31.30
N PRO A 547 -14.91 -2.07 -32.51
CA PRO A 547 -16.27 -1.94 -33.05
C PRO A 547 -16.98 -3.29 -33.30
N LEU A 548 -16.22 -4.40 -33.26
CA LEU A 548 -16.72 -5.74 -33.51
C LEU A 548 -17.32 -6.43 -32.26
N LEU A 549 -16.95 -6.01 -31.05
CA LEU A 549 -17.27 -6.75 -29.82
C LEU A 549 -18.79 -6.82 -29.57
N TRP A 550 -19.48 -5.69 -29.68
CA TRP A 550 -20.91 -5.58 -29.42
C TRP A 550 -21.77 -6.30 -30.48
N PRO A 551 -21.50 -6.17 -31.79
CA PRO A 551 -22.14 -7.00 -32.81
C PRO A 551 -21.96 -8.50 -32.56
N VAL A 552 -20.75 -8.95 -32.19
CA VAL A 552 -20.49 -10.39 -31.93
C VAL A 552 -21.25 -10.88 -30.71
N LEU A 553 -21.23 -10.13 -29.59
CA LEU A 553 -22.01 -10.46 -28.38
C LEU A 553 -23.51 -10.51 -28.66
N ARG A 554 -24.03 -9.53 -29.42
CA ARG A 554 -25.44 -9.50 -29.81
C ARG A 554 -25.81 -10.68 -30.70
N THR A 555 -25.00 -10.99 -31.71
CA THR A 555 -25.22 -12.15 -32.59
C THR A 555 -25.12 -13.46 -31.81
N ALA A 556 -24.16 -13.59 -30.89
CA ALA A 556 -24.04 -14.76 -30.02
C ALA A 556 -25.24 -14.92 -29.08
N ALA A 557 -25.75 -13.82 -28.49
CA ALA A 557 -26.95 -13.85 -27.67
C ALA A 557 -28.19 -14.26 -28.48
N ILE A 558 -28.39 -13.68 -29.66
CA ILE A 558 -29.49 -14.04 -30.57
C ILE A 558 -29.38 -15.50 -31.01
N ALA A 559 -28.18 -15.95 -31.38
CA ALA A 559 -27.92 -17.33 -31.76
C ALA A 559 -28.16 -18.30 -30.59
N SER A 560 -27.79 -17.93 -29.36
CA SER A 560 -28.04 -18.74 -28.16
C SER A 560 -29.53 -18.85 -27.86
N ILE A 561 -30.28 -17.75 -27.96
CA ILE A 561 -31.75 -17.75 -27.82
C ILE A 561 -32.37 -18.66 -28.89
N GLY A 562 -31.94 -18.53 -30.15
CA GLY A 562 -32.36 -19.40 -31.24
C GLY A 562 -32.04 -20.88 -30.97
N LEU A 563 -30.83 -21.18 -30.51
CA LEU A 563 -30.39 -22.53 -30.19
C LEU A 563 -31.20 -23.15 -29.05
N VAL A 564 -31.52 -22.39 -28.00
CA VAL A 564 -32.34 -22.88 -26.88
C VAL A 564 -33.78 -23.10 -27.32
N LEU A 565 -34.39 -22.13 -28.01
CA LEU A 565 -35.78 -22.22 -28.45
C LEU A 565 -35.98 -23.34 -29.48
N PHE A 566 -35.21 -23.33 -30.57
CA PHE A 566 -35.34 -24.33 -31.63
C PHE A 566 -34.73 -25.67 -31.24
N GLY A 567 -33.60 -25.68 -30.53
CA GLY A 567 -32.98 -26.92 -30.04
C GLY A 567 -33.86 -27.63 -29.03
N GLY A 568 -34.47 -26.91 -28.09
CA GLY A 568 -35.45 -27.48 -27.16
C GLY A 568 -36.71 -27.99 -27.86
N LEU A 569 -37.23 -27.24 -28.83
CA LEU A 569 -38.40 -27.65 -29.61
C LEU A 569 -38.13 -28.92 -30.43
N PHE A 570 -37.00 -28.98 -31.15
CA PHE A 570 -36.60 -30.16 -31.92
C PHE A 570 -36.25 -31.36 -31.03
N ALA A 571 -35.59 -31.14 -29.89
CA ALA A 571 -35.29 -32.20 -28.93
C ALA A 571 -36.57 -32.80 -28.30
N SER A 572 -37.61 -31.97 -28.13
CA SER A 572 -38.92 -32.46 -27.66
C SER A 572 -39.74 -33.14 -28.76
N GLY A 573 -39.51 -32.78 -30.03
CA GLY A 573 -40.30 -33.26 -31.17
C GLY A 573 -39.76 -34.52 -31.83
N ASP A 574 -38.46 -34.80 -31.71
CA ASP A 574 -37.79 -35.97 -32.31
C ASP A 574 -36.91 -36.70 -31.28
N ALA A 575 -37.14 -38.00 -31.10
CA ALA A 575 -36.46 -38.79 -30.08
C ALA A 575 -34.96 -39.01 -30.36
N ILE A 576 -34.55 -39.08 -31.63
CA ILE A 576 -33.15 -39.24 -32.03
C ILE A 576 -32.41 -37.93 -31.73
N PHE A 577 -32.95 -36.80 -32.20
CA PHE A 577 -32.39 -35.48 -31.93
C PHE A 577 -32.40 -35.14 -30.43
N GLY A 578 -33.46 -35.55 -29.70
CA GLY A 578 -33.55 -35.42 -28.24
C GLY A 578 -32.44 -36.17 -27.50
N SER A 579 -32.10 -37.40 -27.93
CA SER A 579 -31.00 -38.18 -27.34
C SER A 579 -29.63 -37.54 -27.57
N TRP A 580 -29.38 -36.98 -28.76
CA TRP A 580 -28.16 -36.23 -29.05
C TRP A 580 -28.10 -34.92 -28.28
N ALA A 581 -29.22 -34.19 -28.21
CA ALA A 581 -29.31 -32.94 -27.48
C ALA A 581 -29.08 -33.16 -25.98
N GLN A 582 -29.65 -34.19 -25.36
CA GLN A 582 -29.37 -34.53 -23.95
C GLN A 582 -27.92 -34.97 -23.72
N SER A 583 -27.28 -35.59 -24.71
CA SER A 583 -25.85 -35.98 -24.62
C SER A 583 -24.89 -34.79 -24.77
N ILE A 584 -25.33 -33.70 -25.44
CA ILE A 584 -24.50 -32.53 -25.76
C ILE A 584 -24.80 -31.34 -24.85
N VAL A 585 -26.05 -31.18 -24.41
CA VAL A 585 -26.50 -30.08 -23.55
C VAL A 585 -26.18 -30.44 -22.10
N PRO A 586 -25.28 -29.71 -21.43
CA PRO A 586 -24.96 -29.96 -20.04
C PRO A 586 -26.17 -29.72 -19.14
N ASP A 587 -26.26 -30.48 -18.04
CA ASP A 587 -27.35 -30.36 -17.07
C ASP A 587 -27.28 -28.97 -16.37
N LEU A 588 -28.10 -28.02 -16.82
CA LEU A 588 -28.06 -26.60 -16.45
C LEU A 588 -28.78 -26.31 -15.12
N ARG A 589 -28.55 -27.17 -14.12
CA ARG A 589 -29.01 -26.91 -12.75
C ARG A 589 -28.26 -25.73 -12.14
N TRP A 590 -28.88 -25.03 -11.18
CA TRP A 590 -28.31 -23.81 -10.58
C TRP A 590 -26.95 -24.05 -9.90
N ASP A 591 -26.76 -25.19 -9.26
CA ASP A 591 -25.49 -25.68 -8.70
C ASP A 591 -24.42 -25.85 -9.81
N ASN A 592 -24.78 -26.47 -10.93
CA ASN A 592 -23.85 -26.65 -12.05
C ASN A 592 -23.48 -25.32 -12.74
N ILE A 593 -24.43 -24.39 -12.92
CA ILE A 593 -24.16 -23.07 -13.49
C ILE A 593 -23.13 -22.30 -12.64
N ILE A 594 -23.28 -22.33 -11.32
CA ILE A 594 -22.34 -21.68 -10.39
C ILE A 594 -20.95 -22.31 -10.52
N ALA A 595 -20.86 -23.64 -10.51
CA ALA A 595 -19.59 -24.36 -10.67
C ALA A 595 -18.92 -24.04 -12.02
N ARG A 596 -19.69 -23.97 -13.10
CA ARG A 596 -19.22 -23.60 -14.45
C ARG A 596 -18.66 -22.18 -14.51
N ILE A 597 -19.40 -21.19 -13.98
CA ILE A 597 -18.94 -19.80 -13.91
C ILE A 597 -17.67 -19.71 -13.06
N PHE A 598 -17.62 -20.44 -11.95
CA PHE A 598 -16.44 -20.50 -11.10
C PHE A 598 -15.22 -21.05 -11.85
N VAL A 599 -15.35 -22.22 -12.49
CA VAL A 599 -14.25 -22.84 -13.25
C VAL A 599 -13.80 -21.92 -14.39
N PHE A 600 -14.74 -21.27 -15.07
CA PHE A 600 -14.45 -20.26 -16.08
C PHE A 600 -13.54 -19.15 -15.53
N VAL A 601 -13.97 -18.47 -14.47
CA VAL A 601 -13.24 -17.35 -13.88
C VAL A 601 -11.91 -17.81 -13.29
N PHE A 602 -11.88 -18.95 -12.61
CA PHE A 602 -10.68 -19.49 -11.98
C PHE A 602 -9.62 -19.85 -13.01
N VAL A 603 -9.96 -20.66 -14.02
CA VAL A 603 -8.99 -21.10 -15.04
C VAL A 603 -8.54 -19.92 -15.91
N ALA A 604 -9.45 -19.04 -16.33
CA ALA A 604 -9.07 -17.83 -17.07
C ALA A 604 -8.16 -16.93 -16.22
N GLY A 605 -8.46 -16.74 -14.94
CA GLY A 605 -7.67 -15.94 -14.00
C GLY A 605 -6.28 -16.51 -13.76
N VAL A 606 -6.15 -17.82 -13.50
CA VAL A 606 -4.86 -18.50 -13.30
C VAL A 606 -4.01 -18.43 -14.56
N ALA A 607 -4.60 -18.65 -15.73
CA ALA A 607 -3.92 -18.55 -17.02
C ALA A 607 -3.46 -17.12 -17.32
N LEU A 608 -4.31 -16.12 -17.06
CA LEU A 608 -3.99 -14.70 -17.24
C LEU A 608 -2.88 -14.25 -16.27
N ALA A 609 -2.93 -14.68 -15.02
CA ALA A 609 -1.90 -14.40 -14.02
C ALA A 609 -0.55 -15.03 -14.43
N GLY A 610 -0.56 -16.28 -14.91
CA GLY A 610 0.63 -16.96 -15.40
C GLY A 610 1.22 -16.29 -16.63
N ALA A 611 0.36 -15.85 -17.55
CA ALA A 611 0.77 -15.11 -18.73
C ALA A 611 1.32 -13.71 -18.40
N TYR A 612 0.73 -13.02 -17.42
CA TYR A 612 1.29 -11.77 -16.91
C TYR A 612 2.69 -12.01 -16.31
N LEU A 613 2.85 -13.05 -15.50
CA LEU A 613 4.13 -13.45 -14.93
C LEU A 613 5.17 -13.73 -16.04
N ALA A 614 4.75 -14.34 -17.16
CA ALA A 614 5.58 -14.60 -18.32
C ALA A 614 6.00 -13.35 -19.10
N LEU A 615 5.12 -12.36 -19.18
CA LEU A 615 5.39 -11.06 -19.82
C LEU A 615 6.26 -10.15 -18.94
N ASN A 616 6.03 -10.14 -17.62
CA ASN A 616 6.72 -9.29 -16.66
C ASN A 616 7.22 -10.10 -15.45
N PRO A 617 8.26 -10.95 -15.60
CA PRO A 617 8.76 -11.73 -14.48
C PRO A 617 9.43 -10.82 -13.42
N PRO A 618 9.19 -11.05 -12.12
CA PRO A 618 9.79 -10.26 -11.04
C PRO A 618 11.29 -10.50 -10.93
N LYS A 619 12.01 -9.54 -10.32
CA LYS A 619 13.46 -9.61 -10.11
C LYS A 619 13.84 -10.50 -8.91
N ILE A 620 13.35 -11.74 -8.90
CA ILE A 620 13.59 -12.71 -7.81
C ILE A 620 14.73 -13.69 -8.11
N ALA A 621 15.21 -13.75 -9.36
CA ALA A 621 16.30 -14.65 -9.73
C ALA A 621 17.60 -14.34 -8.94
N ASP A 622 17.80 -13.10 -8.53
CA ASP A 622 18.99 -12.64 -7.81
C ASP A 622 18.79 -12.50 -6.30
N LEU A 623 17.59 -12.82 -5.79
CA LEU A 623 17.30 -12.84 -4.35
C LEU A 623 17.97 -14.09 -3.73
N ASP A 624 19.23 -13.91 -3.36
CA ASP A 624 19.99 -14.82 -2.50
C ASP A 624 20.00 -14.26 -1.07
N VAL A 625 20.00 -15.18 -0.08
CA VAL A 625 20.27 -14.80 1.31
C VAL A 625 21.70 -14.26 1.37
N PRO A 626 21.93 -13.02 1.83
CA PRO A 626 23.28 -12.47 1.95
C PRO A 626 24.19 -13.45 2.69
N ARG A 627 25.40 -13.69 2.17
CA ARG A 627 26.42 -14.41 2.95
C ARG A 627 26.72 -13.53 4.16
N GLY A 628 26.30 -13.96 5.35
CA GLY A 628 26.70 -13.31 6.59
C GLY A 628 28.22 -13.27 6.71
N ALA A 629 28.75 -12.38 7.55
CA ALA A 629 30.19 -12.32 7.79
C ALA A 629 30.70 -13.72 8.17
N ALA A 630 31.74 -14.17 7.45
CA ALA A 630 32.40 -15.42 7.77
C ALA A 630 32.90 -15.36 9.22
N VAL A 631 32.77 -16.48 9.91
CA VAL A 631 33.14 -16.51 11.32
C VAL A 631 34.66 -16.39 11.45
N ARG A 632 35.12 -15.53 12.38
CA ARG A 632 36.54 -15.16 12.50
C ARG A 632 37.42 -16.35 12.92
N HIS A 633 36.89 -17.27 13.72
CA HIS A 633 37.62 -18.45 14.17
C HIS A 633 37.00 -19.76 13.66
N ARG A 634 37.86 -20.72 13.32
CA ARG A 634 37.46 -22.05 12.81
C ARG A 634 36.58 -22.82 13.79
N TRP A 635 36.85 -22.72 15.10
CA TRP A 635 36.17 -23.52 16.12
C TRP A 635 34.68 -23.17 16.27
N GLU A 636 34.28 -21.94 15.97
CA GLU A 636 32.89 -21.48 16.12
C GLU A 636 31.90 -22.21 15.21
N TRP A 637 32.36 -22.74 14.05
CA TRP A 637 31.53 -23.58 13.18
C TRP A 637 31.96 -25.05 13.20
N LEU A 638 33.25 -25.34 13.43
CA LEU A 638 33.76 -26.70 13.42
C LEU A 638 33.36 -27.51 14.65
N VAL A 639 33.30 -26.90 15.85
CA VAL A 639 32.94 -27.61 17.08
C VAL A 639 31.47 -28.08 17.04
N PRO A 640 30.47 -27.23 16.74
CA PRO A 640 29.09 -27.70 16.61
C PRO A 640 28.95 -28.78 15.53
N LEU A 641 29.62 -28.61 14.39
CA LEU A 641 29.61 -29.62 13.32
C LEU A 641 30.26 -30.94 13.77
N GLY A 642 31.37 -30.86 14.50
CA GLY A 642 32.07 -32.02 15.05
C GLY A 642 31.22 -32.80 16.05
N VAL A 643 30.43 -32.12 16.90
CA VAL A 643 29.46 -32.76 17.79
C VAL A 643 28.40 -33.52 17.00
N VAL A 644 27.85 -32.92 15.93
CA VAL A 644 26.87 -33.60 15.06
C VAL A 644 27.49 -34.83 14.40
N ILE A 645 28.71 -34.73 13.87
CA ILE A 645 29.44 -35.87 13.29
C ILE A 645 29.65 -36.98 14.32
N ALA A 646 30.07 -36.65 15.54
CA ALA A 646 30.29 -37.61 16.60
C ALA A 646 28.98 -38.32 17.00
N LEU A 647 27.86 -37.60 17.07
CA LEU A 647 26.54 -38.18 17.34
C LEU A 647 26.09 -39.13 16.23
N PHE A 648 26.27 -38.74 14.95
CA PHE A 648 25.95 -39.63 13.81
C PHE A 648 26.82 -40.89 13.82
N ALA A 649 28.11 -40.76 14.13
CA ALA A 649 29.01 -41.91 14.25
C ALA A 649 28.60 -42.83 15.40
N ALA A 650 28.31 -42.29 16.59
CA ALA A 650 27.85 -43.07 17.74
C ALA A 650 26.52 -43.78 17.45
N PHE A 651 25.59 -43.09 16.79
CA PHE A 651 24.32 -43.67 16.35
C PHE A 651 24.50 -44.83 15.38
N LEU A 652 25.35 -44.68 14.36
CA LEU A 652 25.65 -45.75 13.41
C LEU A 652 26.35 -46.95 14.07
N VAL A 653 27.23 -46.70 15.05
CA VAL A 653 27.83 -47.78 15.85
C VAL A 653 26.75 -48.52 16.63
N ALA A 654 25.83 -47.81 17.31
CA ALA A 654 24.71 -48.43 18.01
C ALA A 654 23.84 -49.28 17.08
N GLN A 655 23.51 -48.76 15.89
CA GLN A 655 22.76 -49.50 14.88
C GLN A 655 23.50 -50.75 14.38
N ALA A 656 24.79 -50.63 14.12
CA ALA A 656 25.60 -51.76 13.66
C ALA A 656 25.68 -52.85 14.75
N THR A 657 25.82 -52.48 16.02
CA THR A 657 25.78 -53.45 17.14
C THR A 657 24.42 -54.12 17.26
N ALA A 658 23.33 -53.39 17.05
CA ALA A 658 21.98 -53.95 17.04
C ALA A 658 21.77 -54.95 15.87
N MET A 659 22.33 -54.66 14.69
CA MET A 659 22.27 -55.56 13.55
C MET A 659 23.08 -56.85 13.77
N TRP A 660 24.28 -56.77 14.36
CA TRP A 660 25.11 -57.95 14.64
C TRP A 660 24.68 -58.74 15.88
N GLY A 661 24.09 -58.10 16.88
CA GLY A 661 23.67 -58.73 18.13
C GLY A 661 22.42 -59.62 18.02
N GLY A 662 21.69 -59.56 16.90
CA GLY A 662 20.49 -60.36 16.68
C GLY A 662 19.30 -59.99 17.57
N HIS A 663 18.24 -60.80 17.53
CA HIS A 663 16.97 -60.49 18.20
C HIS A 663 17.04 -60.55 19.74
N GLU A 664 17.93 -61.38 20.31
CA GLU A 664 18.11 -61.48 21.77
C GLU A 664 18.77 -60.23 22.35
N TYR A 665 19.85 -59.74 21.74
CA TYR A 665 20.54 -58.53 22.20
C TYR A 665 19.62 -57.31 22.24
N LEU A 666 18.75 -57.16 21.24
CA LEU A 666 17.82 -56.05 21.16
C LEU A 666 16.77 -56.09 22.29
N ARG A 667 16.25 -57.29 22.57
CA ARG A 667 15.22 -57.52 23.59
C ARG A 667 15.78 -57.35 25.01
N GLU A 668 17.00 -57.83 25.25
CA GLU A 668 17.69 -57.65 26.54
C GLU A 668 18.05 -56.19 26.81
N THR A 669 18.44 -55.43 25.77
CA THR A 669 18.92 -54.06 25.95
C THR A 669 17.80 -53.03 25.99
N THR A 670 16.75 -53.18 25.17
CA THR A 670 15.70 -52.16 25.00
C THR A 670 14.34 -52.57 25.54
N GLY A 671 14.13 -53.86 25.81
CA GLY A 671 12.82 -54.42 26.18
C GLY A 671 11.81 -54.48 25.04
N LEU A 672 12.11 -53.94 23.85
CA LEU A 672 11.23 -53.94 22.69
C LEU A 672 11.34 -55.25 21.90
N THR A 673 10.23 -55.67 21.30
CA THR A 673 10.28 -56.71 20.27
C THR A 673 10.93 -56.17 19.00
N TYR A 674 11.50 -57.06 18.19
CA TYR A 674 12.14 -56.67 16.92
C TYR A 674 11.19 -55.87 16.01
N ALA A 675 9.91 -56.26 15.98
CA ALA A 675 8.86 -55.55 15.24
C ALA A 675 8.63 -54.13 15.77
N GLU A 676 8.40 -53.95 17.08
CA GLU A 676 8.19 -52.64 17.69
C GLU A 676 9.40 -51.71 17.53
N TYR A 677 10.61 -52.28 17.63
CA TYR A 677 11.82 -51.53 17.34
C TYR A 677 11.78 -51.00 15.92
N VAL A 678 11.57 -51.85 14.90
CA VAL A 678 11.58 -51.48 13.48
C VAL A 678 10.63 -50.31 13.14
N HIS A 679 9.49 -50.21 13.83
CA HIS A 679 8.54 -49.11 13.69
C HIS A 679 9.01 -47.78 14.29
N GLN A 680 9.74 -47.81 15.41
CA GLN A 680 9.99 -46.62 16.21
C GLN A 680 11.15 -45.81 15.64
N GLY A 681 10.93 -44.52 15.39
CA GLY A 681 11.99 -43.58 15.01
C GLY A 681 12.33 -43.53 13.52
N PHE A 682 11.60 -44.22 12.64
CA PHE A 682 11.81 -44.09 11.18
C PHE A 682 11.67 -42.62 10.73
N GLY A 683 10.58 -41.94 11.11
CA GLY A 683 10.39 -40.52 10.78
C GLY A 683 11.47 -39.60 11.36
N GLN A 684 12.10 -39.99 12.48
CA GLN A 684 13.23 -39.27 13.07
C GLN A 684 14.49 -39.40 12.20
N LEU A 685 14.73 -40.57 11.57
CA LEU A 685 15.85 -40.78 10.65
C LEU A 685 15.71 -39.91 9.39
N THR A 686 14.53 -39.89 8.77
CA THR A 686 14.24 -39.00 7.64
C THR A 686 14.42 -37.52 8.03
N THR A 687 13.97 -37.15 9.23
CA THR A 687 14.16 -35.79 9.76
C THR A 687 15.65 -35.47 9.95
N ALA A 688 16.45 -36.43 10.42
CA ALA A 688 17.90 -36.27 10.57
C ALA A 688 18.60 -36.10 9.20
N THR A 689 18.20 -36.85 8.17
CA THR A 689 18.68 -36.69 6.79
C THR A 689 18.38 -35.28 6.27
N PHE A 690 17.15 -34.80 6.46
CA PHE A 690 16.77 -33.43 6.08
C PHE A 690 17.53 -32.35 6.85
N LEU A 691 17.66 -32.50 8.18
CA LEU A 691 18.40 -31.56 9.03
C LEU A 691 19.88 -31.49 8.62
N THR A 692 20.46 -32.60 8.16
CA THR A 692 21.82 -32.64 7.62
C THR A 692 21.97 -31.69 6.43
N LEU A 693 21.03 -31.66 5.48
CA LEU A 693 21.06 -30.73 4.35
C LEU A 693 21.07 -29.27 4.83
N VAL A 694 20.31 -28.96 5.89
CA VAL A 694 20.28 -27.63 6.53
C VAL A 694 21.61 -27.31 7.19
N VAL A 695 22.17 -28.23 7.99
CA VAL A 695 23.46 -28.07 8.66
C VAL A 695 24.58 -27.83 7.65
N VAL A 696 24.64 -28.63 6.58
CA VAL A 696 25.64 -28.45 5.51
C VAL A 696 25.44 -27.10 4.81
N GLY A 697 24.19 -26.70 4.53
CA GLY A 697 23.87 -25.39 3.96
C GLY A 697 24.30 -24.20 4.84
N ILE A 698 24.16 -24.31 6.16
CA ILE A 698 24.59 -23.27 7.11
C ILE A 698 26.12 -23.25 7.24
N ALA A 699 26.75 -24.42 7.41
CA ALA A 699 28.19 -24.55 7.57
C ALA A 699 28.96 -24.01 6.36
N THR A 700 28.51 -24.33 5.14
CA THR A 700 29.12 -23.79 3.90
C THR A 700 29.01 -22.28 3.76
N ARG A 701 28.02 -21.64 4.41
CA ARG A 701 27.84 -20.18 4.41
C ARG A 701 28.64 -19.47 5.51
N LYS A 702 28.80 -20.09 6.68
CA LYS A 702 29.51 -19.50 7.83
C LYS A 702 31.01 -19.76 7.86
N ALA A 703 31.48 -20.85 7.26
CA ALA A 703 32.89 -21.21 7.26
C ALA A 703 33.74 -20.23 6.42
N SER A 704 34.88 -19.79 6.98
CA SER A 704 35.91 -19.06 6.21
C SER A 704 36.47 -19.95 5.09
N GLN A 705 36.73 -19.36 3.92
CA GLN A 705 37.30 -20.04 2.75
C GLN A 705 38.57 -19.37 2.23
N GLU A 706 39.20 -18.51 3.04
CA GLU A 706 40.34 -17.69 2.65
C GLU A 706 41.59 -18.56 2.37
N THR A 707 41.94 -19.45 3.31
CA THR A 707 43.13 -20.30 3.21
C THR A 707 42.84 -21.66 2.56
N ALA A 708 43.85 -22.28 1.93
CA ALA A 708 43.76 -23.66 1.42
C ALA A 708 43.45 -24.68 2.54
N SER A 709 44.04 -24.49 3.73
CA SER A 709 43.76 -25.31 4.91
C SER A 709 42.29 -25.21 5.36
N ASP A 710 41.70 -24.01 5.35
CA ASP A 710 40.28 -23.81 5.69
C ASP A 710 39.35 -24.57 4.74
N ARG A 711 39.63 -24.47 3.43
CA ARG A 711 38.86 -25.20 2.41
C ARG A 711 39.00 -26.72 2.55
N LEU A 712 40.18 -27.22 2.94
CA LEU A 712 40.39 -28.65 3.18
C LEU A 712 39.60 -29.13 4.40
N VAL A 713 39.69 -28.43 5.54
CA VAL A 713 38.97 -28.79 6.77
C VAL A 713 37.46 -28.77 6.56
N LEU A 714 36.94 -27.75 5.86
CA LEU A 714 35.53 -27.66 5.49
C LEU A 714 35.09 -28.86 4.64
N ARG A 715 35.88 -29.22 3.62
CA ARG A 715 35.59 -30.38 2.76
C ARG A 715 35.57 -31.67 3.55
N VAL A 716 36.60 -31.93 4.36
CA VAL A 716 36.70 -33.17 5.14
C VAL A 716 35.52 -33.28 6.10
N ALA A 717 35.26 -32.25 6.91
CA ALA A 717 34.18 -32.29 7.90
C ALA A 717 32.80 -32.50 7.25
N LEU A 718 32.48 -31.75 6.18
CA LEU A 718 31.19 -31.87 5.52
C LEU A 718 31.03 -33.17 4.73
N LEU A 719 32.10 -33.67 4.08
CA LEU A 719 32.06 -34.96 3.40
C LEU A 719 31.89 -36.10 4.40
N THR A 720 32.57 -36.05 5.55
CA THR A 720 32.36 -37.02 6.64
C THR A 720 30.90 -37.01 7.09
N LEU A 721 30.31 -35.83 7.37
CA LEU A 721 28.91 -35.74 7.76
C LEU A 721 27.97 -36.31 6.67
N CYS A 722 28.17 -35.95 5.40
CA CYS A 722 27.37 -36.47 4.30
C CYS A 722 27.49 -37.99 4.15
N THR A 723 28.69 -38.55 4.28
CA THR A 723 28.92 -40.01 4.21
C THR A 723 28.22 -40.74 5.35
N LEU A 724 28.32 -40.24 6.59
CA LEU A 724 27.60 -40.82 7.72
C LEU A 724 26.07 -40.73 7.50
N THR A 725 25.60 -39.62 6.94
CA THR A 725 24.17 -39.46 6.62
C THR A 725 23.70 -40.45 5.56
N LEU A 726 24.50 -40.72 4.52
CA LEU A 726 24.18 -41.77 3.54
C LEU A 726 24.13 -43.17 4.17
N ALA A 727 24.97 -43.45 5.18
CA ALA A 727 24.87 -44.69 5.94
C ALA A 727 23.57 -44.75 6.78
N VAL A 728 23.12 -43.63 7.33
CA VAL A 728 21.82 -43.53 8.03
C VAL A 728 20.67 -43.77 7.06
N VAL A 729 20.69 -43.16 5.87
CA VAL A 729 19.73 -43.39 4.78
C VAL A 729 19.67 -44.88 4.43
N ALA A 730 20.82 -45.52 4.22
CA ALA A 730 20.89 -46.95 3.91
C ALA A 730 20.33 -47.82 5.04
N SER A 731 20.63 -47.48 6.29
CA SER A 731 20.06 -48.17 7.47
C SER A 731 18.55 -47.99 7.55
N ALA A 732 18.03 -46.79 7.29
CA ALA A 732 16.59 -46.51 7.30
C ALA A 732 15.85 -47.35 6.23
N LEU A 733 16.39 -47.41 5.01
CA LEU A 733 15.83 -48.22 3.92
C LEU A 733 15.85 -49.71 4.24
N TYR A 734 16.94 -50.23 4.81
CA TYR A 734 17.03 -51.62 5.24
C TYR A 734 16.00 -51.94 6.35
N ARG A 735 15.79 -51.01 7.28
CA ARG A 735 14.80 -51.17 8.34
C ARG A 735 13.38 -51.17 7.78
N MET A 736 13.09 -50.31 6.80
CA MET A 736 11.79 -50.30 6.13
C MET A 736 11.58 -51.56 5.29
N SER A 737 12.61 -52.11 4.63
CA SER A 737 12.45 -53.35 3.86
C SER A 737 12.09 -54.55 4.75
N LEU A 738 12.76 -54.69 5.90
CA LEU A 738 12.41 -55.71 6.90
C LEU A 738 10.98 -55.52 7.43
N TYR A 739 10.55 -54.27 7.59
CA TYR A 739 9.21 -53.94 8.01
C TYR A 739 8.15 -54.37 6.98
N GLN A 740 8.43 -54.10 5.70
CA GLN A 740 7.58 -54.47 4.57
C GLN A 740 7.50 -55.99 4.39
N GLU A 741 8.59 -56.72 4.60
CA GLU A 741 8.59 -58.19 4.57
C GLU A 741 7.66 -58.79 5.65
N ALA A 742 7.68 -58.22 6.86
CA ALA A 742 6.86 -58.69 7.97
C ALA A 742 5.37 -58.33 7.83
N TYR A 743 5.07 -57.07 7.50
CA TYR A 743 3.70 -56.53 7.56
C TYR A 743 3.05 -56.28 6.20
N GLY A 744 3.81 -56.38 5.11
CA GLY A 744 3.34 -56.08 3.76
C GLY A 744 3.70 -54.69 3.25
N TYR A 745 3.44 -54.48 1.97
CA TYR A 745 3.70 -53.21 1.30
C TYR A 745 2.50 -52.30 1.41
N THR A 746 2.74 -51.00 1.59
CA THR A 746 1.72 -49.97 1.45
C THR A 746 2.25 -48.86 0.55
N VAL A 747 1.35 -48.16 -0.15
CA VAL A 747 1.70 -47.02 -1.03
C VAL A 747 2.50 -45.96 -0.27
N LEU A 748 2.11 -45.68 0.98
CA LEU A 748 2.82 -44.73 1.84
C LEU A 748 4.26 -45.20 2.15
N ARG A 749 4.47 -46.48 2.46
CA ARG A 749 5.82 -47.02 2.75
C ARG A 749 6.73 -46.95 1.52
N VAL A 750 6.20 -47.33 0.34
CA VAL A 750 6.96 -47.28 -0.92
C VAL A 750 7.27 -45.83 -1.32
N PHE A 751 6.31 -44.93 -1.11
CA PHE A 751 6.55 -43.50 -1.32
C PHE A 751 7.66 -42.97 -0.40
N VAL A 752 7.63 -43.38 0.88
CA VAL A 752 8.63 -43.03 1.87
C VAL A 752 10.03 -43.56 1.49
N ASP A 753 10.14 -44.80 1.00
CA ASP A 753 11.43 -45.33 0.50
C ASP A 753 11.96 -44.52 -0.67
N GLY A 754 11.09 -44.22 -1.64
CA GLY A 754 11.44 -43.38 -2.78
C GLY A 754 11.85 -41.97 -2.36
N PHE A 755 11.17 -41.40 -1.37
CA PHE A 755 11.47 -40.09 -0.80
C PHE A 755 12.81 -40.08 -0.05
N GLU A 756 13.11 -41.11 0.72
CA GLU A 756 14.39 -41.25 1.43
C GLU A 756 15.55 -41.46 0.45
N LEU A 757 15.35 -42.24 -0.63
CA LEU A 757 16.30 -42.35 -1.74
C LEU A 757 16.54 -41.01 -2.44
N TRP A 758 15.49 -40.22 -2.65
CA TRP A 758 15.61 -38.87 -3.21
C TRP A 758 16.39 -37.94 -2.26
N LEU A 759 16.14 -37.99 -0.94
CA LEU A 759 16.95 -37.25 0.04
C LEU A 759 18.42 -37.69 0.02
N GLY A 760 18.69 -39.00 -0.09
CA GLY A 760 20.04 -39.53 -0.29
C GLY A 760 20.71 -38.97 -1.55
N LEU A 761 19.98 -38.88 -2.66
CA LEU A 761 20.46 -38.24 -3.89
C LEU A 761 20.77 -36.74 -3.68
N LEU A 762 19.98 -36.02 -2.87
CA LEU A 762 20.28 -34.62 -2.51
C LEU A 762 21.57 -34.52 -1.70
N ILE A 763 21.84 -35.48 -0.79
CA ILE A 763 23.11 -35.56 -0.06
C ILE A 763 24.26 -35.78 -1.04
N VAL A 764 24.11 -36.64 -2.05
CA VAL A 764 25.12 -36.83 -3.11
C VAL A 764 25.35 -35.54 -3.90
N PHE A 765 24.30 -34.81 -4.29
CA PHE A 765 24.46 -33.50 -4.93
C PHE A 765 25.20 -32.51 -4.03
N MET A 766 24.92 -32.54 -2.72
CA MET A 766 25.61 -31.73 -1.73
C MET A 766 27.10 -32.10 -1.64
N MET A 767 27.44 -33.39 -1.64
CA MET A 767 28.84 -33.84 -1.67
C MET A 767 29.57 -33.30 -2.90
N VAL A 768 28.97 -33.38 -4.09
CA VAL A 768 29.55 -32.83 -5.33
C VAL A 768 29.74 -31.31 -5.22
N ALA A 769 28.77 -30.60 -4.64
CA ALA A 769 28.85 -29.16 -4.41
C ALA A 769 29.95 -28.77 -3.41
N VAL A 770 30.14 -29.55 -2.34
CA VAL A 770 31.20 -29.39 -1.34
C VAL A 770 32.58 -29.62 -1.97
N VAL A 771 32.74 -30.68 -2.78
CA VAL A 771 34.00 -30.96 -3.50
C VAL A 771 34.34 -29.81 -4.45
N ARG A 772 33.37 -29.35 -5.26
CA ARG A 772 33.56 -28.28 -6.23
C ARG A 772 33.55 -26.87 -5.64
N LEU A 773 33.19 -26.71 -4.36
CA LEU A 773 32.96 -25.43 -3.68
C LEU A 773 32.00 -24.49 -4.45
N LYS A 774 31.07 -25.08 -5.22
CA LYS A 774 30.07 -24.37 -6.03
C LYS A 774 28.71 -25.06 -5.85
N GLY A 775 27.79 -24.41 -5.15
CA GLY A 775 26.47 -24.95 -4.80
C GLY A 775 25.27 -24.28 -5.47
N THR A 776 25.46 -23.34 -6.38
CA THR A 776 24.35 -22.57 -7.00
C THR A 776 23.43 -23.42 -7.88
N TRP A 777 23.88 -24.59 -8.32
CA TRP A 777 23.11 -25.52 -9.14
C TRP A 777 22.26 -26.50 -8.30
N VAL A 778 22.58 -26.67 -7.01
CA VAL A 778 21.95 -27.69 -6.14
C VAL A 778 20.44 -27.50 -6.00
N PRO A 779 19.90 -26.28 -5.76
CA PRO A 779 18.44 -26.10 -5.63
C PRO A 779 17.67 -26.50 -6.90
N ARG A 780 18.24 -26.21 -8.07
CA ARG A 780 17.66 -26.56 -9.37
C ARG A 780 17.71 -28.07 -9.63
N ALA A 781 18.83 -28.71 -9.30
CA ALA A 781 18.94 -30.16 -9.37
C ALA A 781 17.99 -30.87 -8.39
N ALA A 782 17.80 -30.32 -7.18
CA ALA A 782 16.84 -30.83 -6.20
C ALA A 782 15.40 -30.77 -6.74
N LEU A 783 15.00 -29.64 -7.34
CA LEU A 783 13.67 -29.49 -7.93
C LEU A 783 13.44 -30.46 -9.10
N LEU A 784 14.38 -30.54 -10.05
CA LEU A 784 14.25 -31.45 -11.21
C LEU A 784 14.26 -32.92 -10.79
N SER A 785 15.16 -33.31 -9.89
CA SER A 785 15.21 -34.69 -9.40
C SER A 785 13.96 -35.07 -8.61
N GLY A 786 13.40 -34.15 -7.82
CA GLY A 786 12.14 -34.38 -7.10
C GLY A 786 10.96 -34.51 -8.06
N ALA A 787 10.92 -33.68 -9.11
CA ALA A 787 9.92 -33.79 -10.16
C ALA A 787 10.04 -35.08 -10.98
N LEU A 788 11.27 -35.49 -11.30
CA LEU A 788 11.53 -36.74 -12.00
C LEU A 788 11.20 -37.96 -11.12
N PHE A 789 11.53 -37.91 -9.84
CA PHE A 789 11.14 -38.91 -8.85
C PHE A 789 9.63 -39.07 -8.83
N PHE A 790 8.89 -37.97 -8.65
CA PHE A 790 7.43 -38.03 -8.57
C PHE A 790 6.79 -38.50 -9.89
N LEU A 791 7.33 -38.05 -11.03
CA LEU A 791 6.91 -38.53 -12.35
C LEU A 791 7.15 -40.04 -12.49
N GLY A 792 8.34 -40.52 -12.10
CA GLY A 792 8.70 -41.93 -12.13
C GLY A 792 7.83 -42.77 -11.20
N PHE A 793 7.56 -42.27 -9.99
CA PHE A 793 6.66 -42.90 -9.02
C PHE A 793 5.25 -43.06 -9.59
N GLY A 794 4.71 -42.00 -10.23
CA GLY A 794 3.43 -42.08 -10.94
C GLY A 794 3.47 -43.06 -12.11
N LEU A 795 4.54 -43.05 -12.93
CA LEU A 795 4.69 -43.98 -14.06
C LEU A 795 4.82 -45.44 -13.63
N MET A 796 5.38 -45.73 -12.46
CA MET A 796 5.54 -47.09 -11.92
C MET A 796 4.20 -47.78 -11.62
N ASN A 797 3.11 -47.03 -11.44
CA ASN A 797 1.84 -47.53 -10.90
C ASN A 797 2.00 -48.02 -9.45
N PRO A 798 2.06 -47.12 -8.44
CA PRO A 798 2.32 -47.53 -7.08
C PRO A 798 1.22 -48.45 -6.53
N ASP A 799 -0.05 -48.18 -6.85
CA ASP A 799 -1.19 -48.99 -6.40
C ASP A 799 -1.12 -50.42 -6.97
N GLY A 800 -0.88 -50.55 -8.29
CA GLY A 800 -0.73 -51.86 -8.94
C GLY A 800 0.53 -52.61 -8.51
N TRP A 801 1.63 -51.90 -8.26
CA TRP A 801 2.87 -52.53 -7.78
C TRP A 801 2.69 -53.07 -6.35
N VAL A 802 2.09 -52.28 -5.45
CA VAL A 802 1.81 -52.69 -4.07
C VAL A 802 0.83 -53.87 -4.03
N ALA A 803 -0.20 -53.87 -4.89
CA ALA A 803 -1.10 -55.01 -5.02
C ALA A 803 -0.35 -56.28 -5.44
N THR A 804 0.50 -56.19 -6.46
CA THR A 804 1.32 -57.32 -6.94
C THR A 804 2.19 -57.90 -5.83
N GLN A 805 2.93 -57.06 -5.11
CA GLN A 805 3.83 -57.52 -4.04
C GLN A 805 3.09 -58.17 -2.85
N ASN A 806 1.94 -57.62 -2.45
CA ASN A 806 1.14 -58.22 -1.38
C ASN A 806 0.49 -59.55 -1.81
N ILE A 807 0.11 -59.70 -3.08
CA ILE A 807 -0.44 -60.95 -3.61
C ILE A 807 0.66 -62.01 -3.73
N GLU A 808 1.85 -61.65 -4.21
CA GLU A 808 3.01 -62.55 -4.22
C GLU A 808 3.36 -63.04 -2.80
N ARG A 809 3.32 -62.13 -1.81
CA ARG A 809 3.48 -62.49 -0.39
C ARG A 809 2.36 -63.40 0.11
N PHE A 810 1.12 -63.21 -0.34
CA PHE A 810 0.02 -64.11 0.00
C PHE A 810 0.27 -65.52 -0.53
N HIS A 811 0.74 -65.68 -1.77
CA HIS A 811 1.11 -66.99 -2.31
C HIS A 811 2.23 -67.67 -1.51
N ALA A 812 3.14 -66.88 -0.91
CA ALA A 812 4.22 -67.41 -0.08
C ALA A 812 3.81 -67.71 1.38
N THR A 813 2.90 -66.92 1.97
CA THR A 813 2.62 -66.93 3.42
C THR A 813 1.20 -67.34 3.79
N GLY A 814 0.28 -67.37 2.82
CA GLY A 814 -1.15 -67.61 3.01
C GLY A 814 -1.92 -66.46 3.67
N LYS A 815 -1.29 -65.31 3.96
CA LYS A 815 -1.93 -64.15 4.60
C LYS A 815 -2.11 -62.99 3.62
N LEU A 816 -3.33 -62.44 3.56
CA LEU A 816 -3.70 -61.32 2.70
C LEU A 816 -4.52 -60.30 3.47
N ASP A 817 -4.10 -59.03 3.43
CA ASP A 817 -4.87 -57.92 3.98
C ASP A 817 -5.87 -57.42 2.93
N THR A 818 -7.05 -58.01 2.93
CA THR A 818 -8.12 -57.70 1.98
C THR A 818 -8.68 -56.30 2.19
N ALA A 819 -8.70 -55.80 3.43
CA ALA A 819 -9.20 -54.47 3.77
C ALA A 819 -8.28 -53.36 3.24
N TYR A 820 -6.96 -53.57 3.26
CA TYR A 820 -6.02 -52.64 2.67
C TYR A 820 -6.09 -52.65 1.14
N LEU A 821 -6.11 -53.83 0.52
CA LEU A 821 -6.19 -53.94 -0.94
C LEU A 821 -7.45 -53.31 -1.53
N ASP A 822 -8.58 -53.38 -0.81
CA ASP A 822 -9.84 -52.74 -1.19
C ASP A 822 -9.78 -51.19 -1.19
N ARG A 823 -8.85 -50.61 -0.43
CA ARG A 823 -8.63 -49.15 -0.40
C ARG A 823 -7.69 -48.65 -1.50
N LEU A 824 -7.04 -49.55 -2.25
CA LEU A 824 -6.14 -49.15 -3.33
C LEU A 824 -6.91 -48.51 -4.48
N GLY A 825 -6.22 -47.63 -5.22
CA GLY A 825 -6.79 -46.96 -6.40
C GLY A 825 -7.23 -47.94 -7.51
N VAL A 826 -8.04 -47.45 -8.44
CA VAL A 826 -8.54 -48.21 -9.62
C VAL A 826 -7.38 -48.82 -10.42
N ASP A 827 -6.21 -48.17 -10.39
CA ASP A 827 -4.99 -48.63 -11.06
C ASP A 827 -4.46 -49.99 -10.54
N ALA A 828 -4.93 -50.48 -9.38
CA ALA A 828 -4.58 -51.78 -8.82
C ALA A 828 -5.38 -52.96 -9.42
N THR A 829 -6.57 -52.70 -9.99
CA THR A 829 -7.50 -53.74 -10.45
C THR A 829 -6.85 -54.77 -11.39
N PRO A 830 -6.06 -54.40 -12.42
CA PRO A 830 -5.43 -55.39 -13.29
C PRO A 830 -4.44 -56.32 -12.56
N ALA A 831 -3.76 -55.82 -11.53
CA ALA A 831 -2.84 -56.61 -10.73
C ALA A 831 -3.59 -57.60 -9.83
N ILE A 832 -4.70 -57.15 -9.23
CA ILE A 832 -5.56 -57.96 -8.36
C ILE A 832 -6.19 -59.13 -9.15
N ILE A 833 -6.78 -58.83 -10.31
CA ILE A 833 -7.43 -59.83 -11.16
C ILE A 833 -6.43 -60.85 -11.71
N LYS A 834 -5.21 -60.41 -12.07
CA LYS A 834 -4.18 -61.33 -12.58
C LYS A 834 -3.60 -62.23 -11.49
N GLY A 835 -3.56 -61.74 -10.25
CA GLY A 835 -2.86 -62.39 -9.15
C GLY A 835 -3.74 -63.27 -8.25
N LEU A 836 -5.07 -63.10 -8.27
CA LEU A 836 -6.04 -63.82 -7.44
C LEU A 836 -7.10 -64.51 -8.31
N ASP A 837 -7.71 -65.57 -7.78
CA ASP A 837 -8.84 -66.22 -8.44
C ASP A 837 -10.06 -65.30 -8.47
N ALA A 838 -11.01 -65.51 -9.41
CA ALA A 838 -12.17 -64.63 -9.59
C ALA A 838 -12.98 -64.40 -8.30
N LYS A 839 -13.23 -65.44 -7.50
CA LYS A 839 -13.93 -65.33 -6.20
C LYS A 839 -13.14 -64.53 -5.16
N GLN A 840 -11.81 -64.66 -5.18
CA GLN A 840 -10.91 -63.95 -4.27
C GLN A 840 -10.80 -62.46 -4.66
N ALA A 841 -10.67 -62.18 -5.97
CA ALA A 841 -10.68 -60.84 -6.52
C ALA A 841 -12.01 -60.12 -6.23
N ALA A 842 -13.15 -60.81 -6.35
CA ALA A 842 -14.48 -60.28 -6.01
C ALA A 842 -14.61 -59.86 -4.54
N CYS A 843 -13.86 -60.47 -3.62
CA CYS A 843 -13.88 -60.07 -2.21
C CYS A 843 -13.11 -58.78 -1.93
N VAL A 844 -12.07 -58.51 -2.73
CA VAL A 844 -11.17 -57.36 -2.59
C VAL A 844 -11.66 -56.16 -3.38
N LEU A 845 -12.19 -56.35 -4.59
CA LEU A 845 -12.68 -55.27 -5.44
C LEU A 845 -14.10 -54.88 -5.00
N SER A 846 -14.25 -54.04 -3.97
CA SER A 846 -15.59 -53.62 -3.49
C SER A 846 -16.24 -52.49 -4.30
N TRP A 847 -15.54 -51.93 -5.29
CA TRP A 847 -16.07 -50.82 -6.07
C TRP A 847 -17.00 -51.37 -7.16
N ASP A 848 -18.29 -51.00 -7.08
CA ASP A 848 -19.35 -51.41 -8.02
C ASP A 848 -18.96 -51.11 -9.47
N MET A 849 -18.48 -52.14 -10.18
CA MET A 849 -18.42 -52.16 -11.64
C MET A 849 -19.82 -52.01 -12.26
N GLU A 850 -20.88 -52.38 -11.55
CA GLU A 850 -22.26 -52.39 -12.05
C GLU A 850 -22.81 -50.97 -12.35
N ARG A 851 -22.21 -49.91 -11.80
CA ARG A 851 -22.52 -48.50 -12.15
C ARG A 851 -21.70 -47.94 -13.31
N SER A 852 -20.81 -48.74 -13.91
CA SER A 852 -19.80 -48.29 -14.87
C SER A 852 -20.05 -48.67 -16.33
N HIS A 853 -21.13 -49.41 -16.61
CA HIS A 853 -21.54 -49.64 -18.00
C HIS A 853 -21.95 -48.33 -18.73
N ASP A 854 -22.18 -47.22 -18.00
CA ASP A 854 -22.40 -45.87 -18.53
C ASP A 854 -21.11 -45.02 -18.64
N LEU A 855 -19.95 -45.50 -18.17
CA LEU A 855 -18.70 -44.70 -18.04
C LEU A 855 -17.76 -44.77 -19.27
N THR A 856 -18.09 -45.54 -20.31
CA THR A 856 -17.24 -45.69 -21.51
C THR A 856 -17.47 -44.66 -22.61
N ASP A 857 -18.55 -43.87 -22.55
CA ASP A 857 -18.94 -43.02 -23.68
C ASP A 857 -18.42 -41.58 -23.60
N ASP A 858 -18.06 -41.05 -22.41
CA ASP A 858 -17.50 -39.71 -22.30
C ASP A 858 -15.96 -39.69 -22.49
N VAL A 859 -15.54 -39.45 -23.74
CA VAL A 859 -14.13 -39.32 -24.14
C VAL A 859 -13.35 -38.30 -23.29
N LEU A 860 -14.02 -37.26 -22.76
CA LEU A 860 -13.36 -36.20 -21.99
C LEU A 860 -13.02 -36.63 -20.55
N GLU A 861 -13.71 -37.63 -20.02
CA GLU A 861 -13.38 -38.30 -18.76
C GLU A 861 -12.34 -39.40 -18.92
N TRP A 862 -11.95 -39.72 -20.15
CA TRP A 862 -11.09 -40.88 -20.40
C TRP A 862 -9.79 -40.80 -19.60
N ASN A 863 -9.41 -41.94 -19.02
CA ASN A 863 -8.19 -42.12 -18.25
C ASN A 863 -7.68 -43.55 -18.46
N LEU A 864 -6.38 -43.68 -18.74
CA LEU A 864 -5.75 -44.95 -19.08
C LEU A 864 -5.80 -45.96 -17.92
N GLY A 865 -5.66 -45.51 -16.67
CA GLY A 865 -5.75 -46.35 -15.49
C GLY A 865 -7.13 -47.00 -15.35
N ARG A 866 -8.18 -46.19 -15.47
CA ARG A 866 -9.57 -46.67 -15.47
C ARG A 866 -9.86 -47.60 -16.65
N SER A 867 -9.45 -47.22 -17.86
CA SER A 867 -9.63 -48.05 -19.06
C SER A 867 -9.00 -49.44 -18.94
N ARG A 868 -7.79 -49.53 -18.35
CA ARG A 868 -7.12 -50.82 -18.09
C ARG A 868 -7.85 -51.64 -17.03
N ALA A 869 -8.36 -51.01 -15.98
CA ALA A 869 -9.12 -51.70 -14.94
C ALA A 869 -10.40 -52.31 -15.49
N PHE A 870 -11.17 -51.56 -16.27
CA PHE A 870 -12.39 -52.05 -16.91
C PHE A 870 -12.10 -53.19 -17.90
N GLY A 871 -11.12 -53.02 -18.79
CA GLY A 871 -10.74 -54.08 -19.73
C GLY A 871 -10.18 -55.34 -19.05
N ALA A 872 -9.59 -55.23 -17.85
CA ALA A 872 -9.14 -56.40 -17.09
C ALA A 872 -10.29 -57.14 -16.40
N ALA A 873 -11.38 -56.45 -16.09
CA ALA A 873 -12.55 -57.01 -15.42
C ALA A 873 -13.66 -57.44 -16.38
N GLU A 874 -13.56 -57.08 -17.66
CA GLU A 874 -14.48 -57.48 -18.72
C GLU A 874 -14.55 -59.01 -18.86
N GLY A 875 -15.76 -59.58 -18.78
CA GLY A 875 -15.99 -61.01 -18.90
C GLY A 875 -15.67 -61.85 -17.66
N ILE A 876 -15.35 -61.23 -16.52
CA ILE A 876 -15.12 -61.91 -15.24
C ILE A 876 -16.32 -61.70 -14.32
N ASP A 877 -16.86 -62.79 -13.77
CA ASP A 877 -17.91 -62.72 -12.75
C ASP A 877 -17.30 -62.30 -11.40
N LEU A 878 -17.48 -61.02 -11.06
CA LEU A 878 -17.02 -60.40 -9.82
C LEU A 878 -18.13 -60.28 -8.77
N GLN A 879 -19.19 -61.10 -8.84
CA GLN A 879 -20.22 -61.09 -7.80
C GLN A 879 -19.66 -61.47 -6.42
N ARG A 880 -19.94 -60.61 -5.44
CA ARG A 880 -19.44 -60.77 -4.07
C ARG A 880 -20.24 -61.83 -3.31
N ASP A 881 -19.62 -62.96 -3.03
CA ASP A 881 -20.15 -63.97 -2.11
C ASP A 881 -19.78 -63.60 -0.66
N ALA A 882 -20.73 -63.04 0.09
CA ALA A 882 -20.51 -62.59 1.46
C ALA A 882 -20.03 -63.71 2.41
N SER A 883 -20.40 -64.96 2.16
CA SER A 883 -19.98 -66.10 2.98
C SER A 883 -18.54 -66.50 2.72
N PHE A 884 -18.12 -66.47 1.45
CA PHE A 884 -16.72 -66.68 1.07
C PHE A 884 -15.85 -65.52 1.52
N CYS A 885 -16.28 -64.27 1.29
CA CYS A 885 -15.48 -63.09 1.62
C CYS A 885 -15.29 -62.84 3.12
N SER A 886 -16.21 -63.31 3.97
CA SER A 886 -16.04 -63.23 5.43
C SER A 886 -15.04 -64.27 5.97
N SER A 887 -14.76 -65.33 5.22
CA SER A 887 -13.74 -66.34 5.56
C SER A 887 -12.41 -66.12 4.82
N PHE A 888 -12.44 -65.49 3.66
CA PHE A 888 -11.28 -65.16 2.83
C PHE A 888 -10.55 -63.92 3.35
N GLY A 889 -9.30 -64.09 3.80
CA GLY A 889 -8.51 -63.03 4.41
C GLY A 889 -8.74 -62.84 5.92
N GLY A 890 -9.34 -63.84 6.59
CA GLY A 890 -9.69 -63.79 8.02
C GLY A 890 -8.54 -63.38 8.96
N ASP A 891 -8.89 -62.48 9.89
CA ASP A 891 -8.15 -62.03 11.08
C ASP A 891 -6.71 -61.52 10.90
N VAL A 892 -6.58 -60.40 10.17
CA VAL A 892 -5.50 -59.43 10.44
C VAL A 892 -6.13 -58.11 10.89
N GLY A 893 -6.62 -58.09 12.13
CA GLY A 893 -6.72 -56.87 12.94
C GLY A 893 -7.90 -55.94 12.66
N SER A 894 -9.04 -56.22 13.29
CA SER A 894 -9.90 -55.16 13.82
C SER A 894 -9.16 -54.41 14.93
N ARG A 895 -8.30 -53.45 14.58
CA ARG A 895 -7.83 -52.42 15.51
C ARG A 895 -7.29 -51.22 14.72
N THR A 896 -8.04 -50.14 14.82
CA THR A 896 -7.59 -48.74 14.79
C THR A 896 -6.08 -48.55 14.69
N ASP A 897 -5.64 -47.95 13.58
CA ASP A 897 -4.62 -46.90 13.52
C ASP A 897 -4.76 -46.11 12.21
#